data_AF-A0A819I3M8-F1
#
_entry.id   AF-A0A819I3M8-F1
#
_cell.length_a   1.000
_cell.length_b   1.000
_cell.length_c   1.000
_cell.angle_alpha   90.00
_cell.angle_beta   90.00
_cell.angle_gamma   90.00
#
_symmetry.space_group_name_H-M   'P 1'
#
loop_
_entity.id
_entity.type
_entity.pdbx_description
1 polymer ?
#
loop_
_entity_poly.entity_id
_entity_poly.type
_entity_poly.pdbx_seq_one_letter_code
_entity_poly.pdbx_strand_id
1 'polypeptide(L)'
;MVMSSWEQDLLPFLDELSTYSDAVFYSFVKNFVGVIEGDILEIQRIKNVRILLQIPDVFSFFQINNKDILKLKEQACFIDDDSSYIVRPGIRSNIEQFIELLKNHYKPIIEPNHAQGENSCMCGFLNINNGNTEYQSKSFVHIFVSNLMKNINRSSNNYQFDPIVNKFASAFNILAGHQAYEFVRINLPGSLPSITTLKNYNQNINLYLNEGEFRFDSLKQYLDLIDSNHVFACEDSTSVVSSVSYDSKTNCFIGFAPKLVNGLPLINQFQTNNFNELQEWFQELEKSKSINANLIEPLLNKNSSLIHSRPYIIASYGSDNKYSVIITYIKADTDIFVRLYYGWILAFSYRMWCIQLEETYSRQEKDNHFITRAAWLSVEINIHCLTSLIILVLQGVLPSSSLHTDLFSSQPCESTFRSARALSGTFSSITNFSVSQFLNKIEKISILNHFKSTEGDNVECPLKFPIHHKNKHKEKISSIISLSSSSTTINDIEKIIIKAYHEAEKIMNSIHLLQILKENDLDDIQKLNSYVFHQLDSKSKVDYCYFNEIDLQDSADDTNNIQNDTENSETDVQVEGYYSDDDNPDDYHFITSKETFQGMKIFDKIDPTKKNNYFHIMVNNKPKYLHKQTAARLLTSNKNCLSSDRLTRVQQTNKQK
;
A
#
# COMPACT_ATOMS: atom_id res chain seq x y z
N MET A 1 -15.09 55.04 30.42
CA MET A 1 -15.27 53.74 31.09
C MET A 1 -14.29 53.75 32.25
N VAL A 2 -14.77 53.73 33.49
CA VAL A 2 -13.88 53.69 34.67
C VAL A 2 -13.32 52.27 34.70
N MET A 3 -12.03 52.11 34.40
CA MET A 3 -11.37 50.79 34.52
C MET A 3 -11.54 50.29 35.94
N SER A 4 -11.85 49.01 36.10
CA SER A 4 -12.00 48.42 37.43
C SER A 4 -10.64 48.47 38.15
N SER A 5 -10.64 48.57 39.50
CA SER A 5 -9.40 48.54 40.31
C SER A 5 -8.49 47.38 39.94
N TRP A 6 -9.07 46.25 39.54
CA TRP A 6 -8.38 45.03 39.15
C TRP A 6 -7.65 45.13 37.81
N GLU A 7 -8.14 45.93 36.86
CA GLU A 7 -7.47 46.14 35.58
C GLU A 7 -6.21 47.00 35.71
N GLN A 8 -6.22 47.97 36.64
CA GLN A 8 -5.08 48.86 36.86
C GLN A 8 -3.87 48.14 37.47
N ASP A 9 -4.12 47.13 38.31
CA ASP A 9 -3.07 46.32 38.95
C ASP A 9 -2.44 45.30 37.99
N LEU A 10 -3.14 44.90 36.93
CA LEU A 10 -2.64 43.92 35.94
C LEU A 10 -1.71 44.54 34.90
N LEU A 11 -1.97 45.80 34.53
CA LEU A 11 -1.30 46.49 33.42
C LEU A 11 0.23 46.43 33.42
N PRO A 12 0.93 46.59 34.58
CA PRO A 12 2.39 46.54 34.63
C PRO A 12 2.99 45.17 34.26
N PHE A 13 2.21 44.10 34.36
CA PHE A 13 2.67 42.72 34.17
C PHE A 13 2.29 42.15 32.80
N LEU A 14 1.43 42.83 32.04
CA LEU A 14 0.87 42.30 30.80
C LEU A 14 1.92 42.04 29.73
N ASP A 15 2.99 42.85 29.64
CA ASP A 15 4.08 42.65 28.69
C ASP A 15 4.93 41.41 29.02
N GLU A 16 5.24 41.22 30.30
CA GLU A 16 6.03 40.08 30.80
C GLU A 16 5.25 38.76 30.70
N LEU A 17 3.92 38.81 30.81
CA LEU A 17 3.08 37.62 30.83
C LEU A 17 3.19 36.76 29.57
N SER A 18 3.52 37.36 28.42
CA SER A 18 3.79 36.65 27.17
C SER A 18 4.97 35.68 27.26
N THR A 19 5.92 35.97 28.17
CA THR A 19 7.13 35.19 28.39
C THR A 19 6.94 34.11 29.45
N TYR A 20 5.88 34.17 30.25
CA TYR A 20 5.63 33.22 31.32
C TYR A 20 5.21 31.87 30.74
N SER A 21 5.76 30.80 31.32
CA SER A 21 5.44 29.43 30.94
C SER A 21 5.39 28.51 32.15
N ASP A 22 4.59 27.46 32.03
CA ASP A 22 4.47 26.37 33.00
C ASP A 22 4.23 26.88 34.43
N ALA A 23 5.03 26.48 35.42
CA ALA A 23 4.81 26.80 36.83
C ALA A 23 4.75 28.31 37.13
N VAL A 24 5.50 29.13 36.38
CA VAL A 24 5.52 30.59 36.53
C VAL A 24 4.19 31.18 36.08
N PHE A 25 3.66 30.69 34.96
CA PHE A 25 2.35 31.10 34.45
C PHE A 25 1.22 30.70 35.42
N TYR A 26 1.24 29.47 35.93
CA TYR A 26 0.22 29.03 36.90
C TYR A 26 0.29 29.83 38.21
N SER A 27 1.49 30.07 38.73
CA SER A 27 1.66 30.86 39.96
C SER A 27 1.13 32.29 39.80
N PHE A 28 1.36 32.89 38.64
CA PHE A 28 0.80 34.20 38.31
C PHE A 28 -0.74 34.18 38.30
N VAL A 29 -1.35 33.23 37.59
CA VAL A 29 -2.81 33.13 37.52
C VAL A 29 -3.42 32.85 38.90
N LYS A 30 -2.78 32.02 39.74
CA LYS A 30 -3.25 31.75 41.11
C LYS A 30 -3.22 32.99 42.00
N ASN A 31 -2.19 33.81 41.87
CA ASN A 31 -2.04 35.03 42.65
C ASN A 31 -2.96 36.16 42.17
N PHE A 32 -3.23 36.22 40.85
CA PHE A 32 -3.88 37.37 40.23
C PHE A 32 -5.37 37.16 39.91
N VAL A 33 -5.74 35.96 39.44
CA VAL A 33 -7.11 35.61 39.04
C VAL A 33 -7.78 34.81 40.14
N GLY A 34 -7.04 33.91 40.79
CA GLY A 34 -7.49 33.12 41.92
C GLY A 34 -6.94 31.69 41.88
N VAL A 35 -6.81 31.08 43.07
CA VAL A 35 -6.18 29.76 43.22
C VAL A 35 -6.92 28.69 42.42
N ILE A 36 -8.26 28.71 42.44
CA ILE A 36 -9.10 27.72 41.74
C ILE A 36 -8.96 27.91 40.23
N GLU A 37 -8.93 29.16 39.76
CA GLU A 37 -8.76 29.52 38.36
C GLU A 37 -7.41 29.06 37.81
N GLY A 38 -6.35 29.22 38.60
CA GLY A 38 -5.02 28.71 38.25
C GLY A 38 -4.96 27.18 38.22
N ASP A 39 -5.61 26.49 39.17
CA ASP A 39 -5.69 25.02 39.19
C ASP A 39 -6.47 24.48 37.97
N ILE A 40 -7.51 25.19 37.51
CA ILE A 40 -8.26 24.88 36.29
C ILE A 40 -7.37 24.94 35.03
N LEU A 41 -6.47 25.92 34.94
CA LEU A 41 -5.54 26.01 33.82
C LEU A 41 -4.43 24.96 33.91
N GLU A 42 -3.95 24.68 35.11
CA GLU A 42 -2.86 23.72 35.37
C GLU A 42 -3.28 22.28 35.03
N ILE A 43 -4.48 21.85 35.44
CA ILE A 43 -4.96 20.49 35.18
C ILE A 43 -5.19 20.22 33.69
N GLN A 44 -5.53 21.27 32.92
CA GLN A 44 -5.66 21.22 31.46
C GLN A 44 -4.33 21.42 30.72
N ARG A 45 -3.22 21.63 31.45
CA ARG A 45 -1.88 21.93 30.90
C ARG A 45 -1.86 23.17 30.00
N ILE A 46 -2.67 24.18 30.32
CA ILE A 46 -2.69 25.46 29.62
C ILE A 46 -1.50 26.30 30.12
N LYS A 47 -0.33 26.01 29.57
CA LYS A 47 0.94 26.47 30.13
C LYS A 47 1.36 27.90 29.81
N ASN A 48 0.63 28.63 28.97
CA ASN A 48 0.93 30.03 28.64
C ASN A 48 -0.28 30.76 28.02
N VAL A 49 -0.17 32.08 27.91
CA VAL A 49 -1.18 32.99 27.33
C VAL A 49 -1.59 32.58 25.92
N ARG A 50 -0.64 32.17 25.06
CA ARG A 50 -0.93 31.82 23.66
C ARG A 50 -1.88 30.62 23.57
N ILE A 51 -1.67 29.60 24.39
CA ILE A 51 -2.54 28.41 24.42
C ILE A 51 -3.91 28.78 25.01
N LEU A 52 -3.93 29.55 26.10
CA LEU A 52 -5.17 30.02 26.72
C LEU A 52 -6.07 30.76 25.73
N LEU A 53 -5.51 31.64 24.89
CA LEU A 53 -6.25 32.42 23.90
C LEU A 53 -6.79 31.60 22.72
N GLN A 54 -6.29 30.38 22.49
CA GLN A 54 -6.73 29.48 21.42
C GLN A 54 -7.84 28.53 21.85
N ILE A 55 -8.12 28.42 23.16
CA ILE A 55 -9.12 27.50 23.69
C ILE A 55 -10.51 28.15 23.64
N PRO A 56 -11.49 27.51 22.98
CA PRO A 56 -12.83 28.09 22.83
C PRO A 56 -13.64 28.06 24.12
N ASP A 57 -13.48 27.04 24.96
CA ASP A 57 -14.15 26.90 26.26
C ASP A 57 -13.25 26.18 27.27
N VAL A 58 -12.74 26.94 28.25
CA VAL A 58 -11.86 26.48 29.34
C VAL A 58 -12.59 25.57 30.34
N PHE A 59 -13.93 25.55 30.35
CA PHE A 59 -14.72 24.78 31.32
C PHE A 59 -15.24 23.45 30.77
N SER A 60 -15.12 23.21 29.47
CA SER A 60 -15.64 22.02 28.80
C SER A 60 -15.14 20.70 29.41
N PHE A 61 -13.91 20.68 29.96
CA PHE A 61 -13.33 19.49 30.59
C PHE A 61 -14.05 19.02 31.87
N PHE A 62 -14.88 19.86 32.50
CA PHE A 62 -15.68 19.45 33.65
C PHE A 62 -16.77 18.42 33.31
N GLN A 63 -17.03 18.15 32.03
CA GLN A 63 -17.94 17.07 31.60
C GLN A 63 -17.31 15.66 31.74
N ILE A 64 -16.00 15.57 31.98
CA ILE A 64 -15.28 14.29 32.07
C ILE A 64 -15.49 13.69 33.48
N ASN A 65 -15.73 12.38 33.58
CA ASN A 65 -15.80 11.67 34.87
C ASN A 65 -14.42 11.09 35.22
N ASN A 66 -13.61 11.86 35.95
CA ASN A 66 -12.28 11.44 36.41
C ASN A 66 -12.10 11.77 37.91
N LYS A 67 -11.48 10.85 38.66
CA LYS A 67 -11.17 11.01 40.09
C LYS A 67 -10.23 12.18 40.36
N ASP A 68 -9.31 12.47 39.46
CA ASP A 68 -8.29 13.52 39.62
C ASP A 68 -8.88 14.94 39.56
N ILE A 69 -10.08 15.09 38.99
CA ILE A 69 -10.77 16.39 38.87
C ILE A 69 -11.91 16.56 39.88
N LEU A 70 -12.24 15.54 40.69
CA LEU A 70 -13.37 15.58 41.63
C LEU A 70 -13.20 16.69 42.68
N LYS A 71 -12.01 16.77 43.29
CA LYS A 71 -11.69 17.81 44.27
C LYS A 71 -11.82 19.21 43.69
N LEU A 72 -11.41 19.39 42.43
CA LEU A 72 -11.52 20.67 41.73
C LEU A 72 -12.99 20.98 41.36
N LYS A 73 -13.79 19.98 40.98
CA LYS A 73 -15.22 20.12 40.73
C LYS A 73 -15.99 20.58 41.96
N GLU A 74 -15.70 19.99 43.12
CA GLU A 74 -16.32 20.37 44.40
C GLU A 74 -16.06 21.85 44.77
N GLN A 75 -14.86 22.35 44.41
CA GLN A 75 -14.47 23.73 44.66
C GLN A 75 -15.02 24.69 43.59
N ALA A 76 -14.99 24.29 42.31
CA ALA A 76 -15.28 25.16 41.18
C ALA A 76 -16.75 25.18 40.75
N CYS A 77 -17.54 24.16 41.11
CA CYS A 77 -18.91 23.99 40.63
C CYS A 77 -19.92 23.91 41.79
N PHE A 78 -21.19 24.18 41.46
CA PHE A 78 -22.34 23.66 42.17
C PHE A 78 -22.69 22.28 41.63
N ILE A 79 -23.16 21.39 42.51
CA ILE A 79 -23.70 20.09 42.13
C ILE A 79 -25.21 20.25 42.10
N ASP A 80 -25.79 20.03 40.93
CA ASP A 80 -27.23 20.03 40.72
C ASP A 80 -27.85 18.68 41.15
N ASP A 81 -29.16 18.63 41.36
CA ASP A 81 -29.86 17.43 41.84
C ASP A 81 -29.70 16.24 40.87
N ASP A 82 -29.52 16.52 39.57
CA ASP A 82 -29.24 15.55 38.52
C ASP A 82 -27.76 15.11 38.45
N SER A 83 -26.95 15.42 39.48
CA SER A 83 -25.49 15.23 39.51
C SER A 83 -24.75 15.97 38.40
N SER A 84 -25.36 17.02 37.83
CA SER A 84 -24.74 17.90 36.85
C SER A 84 -23.88 18.96 37.55
N TYR A 85 -22.76 19.36 36.91
CA TYR A 85 -21.83 20.34 37.48
C TYR A 85 -22.01 21.70 36.80
N ILE A 86 -22.39 22.71 37.57
CA ILE A 86 -22.53 24.09 37.09
C ILE A 86 -21.39 24.93 37.67
N VAL A 87 -20.50 25.43 36.81
CA VAL A 87 -19.37 26.28 37.27
C VAL A 87 -19.91 27.50 38.01
N ARG A 88 -19.33 27.79 39.19
CA ARG A 88 -19.73 28.94 40.00
C ARG A 88 -19.56 30.23 39.18
N PRO A 89 -20.58 31.11 39.10
CA PRO A 89 -20.54 32.29 38.24
C PRO A 89 -19.34 33.21 38.47
N GLY A 90 -18.85 33.33 39.71
CA GLY A 90 -17.65 34.11 40.03
C GLY A 90 -16.38 33.58 39.36
N ILE A 91 -16.17 32.26 39.41
CA ILE A 91 -15.00 31.60 38.79
C ILE A 91 -15.05 31.73 37.28
N ARG A 92 -16.25 31.53 36.69
CA ARG A 92 -16.48 31.74 35.26
C ARG A 92 -16.15 33.18 34.86
N SER A 93 -16.70 34.14 35.58
CA SER A 93 -16.49 35.57 35.33
C SER A 93 -15.02 35.97 35.45
N ASN A 94 -14.29 35.45 36.44
CA ASN A 94 -12.88 35.77 36.66
C ASN A 94 -12.00 35.31 35.47
N ILE A 95 -12.18 34.08 35.00
CA ILE A 95 -11.43 33.54 33.85
C ILE A 95 -11.82 34.25 32.56
N GLU A 96 -13.11 34.49 32.33
CA GLU A 96 -13.59 35.17 31.12
C GLU A 96 -13.06 36.60 31.03
N GLN A 97 -13.12 37.36 32.13
CA GLN A 97 -12.56 38.71 32.19
C GLN A 97 -11.04 38.70 31.99
N PHE A 98 -10.33 37.73 32.58
CA PHE A 98 -8.89 37.59 32.37
C PHE A 98 -8.56 37.31 30.89
N ILE A 99 -9.29 36.41 30.23
CA ILE A 99 -9.13 36.12 28.80
C ILE A 99 -9.46 37.36 27.96
N GLU A 100 -10.50 38.11 28.29
CA GLU A 100 -10.89 39.33 27.58
C GLU A 100 -9.81 40.42 27.68
N LEU A 101 -9.23 40.60 28.88
CA LEU A 101 -8.10 41.52 29.07
C LEU A 101 -6.89 41.13 28.23
N LEU A 102 -6.54 39.83 28.21
CA LEU A 102 -5.46 39.34 27.36
C LEU A 102 -5.77 39.52 25.88
N LYS A 103 -7.00 39.24 25.43
CA LYS A 103 -7.41 39.48 24.04
C LYS A 103 -7.28 40.94 23.66
N ASN A 104 -7.69 41.86 24.55
CA ASN A 104 -7.59 43.29 24.31
C ASN A 104 -6.13 43.78 24.26
N HIS A 105 -5.27 43.25 25.14
CA HIS A 105 -3.84 43.61 25.19
C HIS A 105 -3.04 43.05 24.00
N TYR A 106 -3.30 41.80 23.61
CA TYR A 106 -2.55 41.12 22.55
C TYR A 106 -3.17 41.25 21.15
N LYS A 107 -4.36 41.86 21.02
CA LYS A 107 -5.01 42.17 19.73
C LYS A 107 -4.08 42.87 18.72
N PRO A 108 -3.29 43.90 19.10
CA PRO A 108 -2.39 44.60 18.17
C PRO A 108 -1.19 43.77 17.71
N ILE A 109 -0.82 42.73 18.48
CA ILE A 109 0.34 41.86 18.21
C ILE A 109 -0.10 40.65 17.33
N ILE A 110 -1.39 40.31 17.37
CA ILE A 110 -1.97 39.18 16.61
C ILE A 110 -2.49 39.64 15.22
N GLU A 111 -2.80 40.92 15.02
CA GLU A 111 -3.24 41.48 13.74
C GLU A 111 -2.28 42.59 13.24
N PRO A 112 -1.54 42.40 12.14
CA PRO A 112 -0.84 43.51 11.50
C PRO A 112 -1.86 44.39 10.76
N ASN A 113 -1.92 45.67 11.15
CA ASN A 113 -2.57 46.83 10.51
C ASN A 113 -3.47 46.53 9.29
N HIS A 114 -4.80 46.52 9.51
CA HIS A 114 -5.74 47.03 8.52
C HIS A 114 -6.79 47.91 9.19
N ALA A 115 -6.80 49.18 8.78
CA ALA A 115 -7.83 50.14 9.12
C ALA A 115 -9.16 49.76 8.43
N GLN A 116 -10.21 49.72 9.25
CA GLN A 116 -11.63 50.00 9.01
C GLN A 116 -12.22 49.80 7.60
N GLY A 117 -13.19 48.89 7.51
CA GLY A 117 -14.25 48.95 6.48
C GLY A 117 -14.77 47.57 6.05
N GLU A 118 -15.89 47.15 6.65
CA GLU A 118 -16.96 46.29 6.11
C GLU A 118 -16.62 44.99 5.33
N ASN A 119 -17.14 43.87 5.87
CA ASN A 119 -17.45 42.62 5.14
C ASN A 119 -16.40 42.07 4.16
N SER A 120 -15.20 41.74 4.65
CA SER A 120 -14.22 40.99 3.86
C SER A 120 -14.36 39.48 4.10
N CYS A 121 -15.06 38.82 3.16
CA CYS A 121 -14.94 37.40 2.85
C CYS A 121 -13.45 36.95 2.82
N MET A 122 -13.21 35.63 2.96
CA MET A 122 -11.90 34.95 2.89
C MET A 122 -11.05 35.31 1.65
N CYS A 123 -11.59 36.08 0.70
CA CYS A 123 -10.89 36.79 -0.37
C CYS A 123 -9.74 37.69 0.12
N GLY A 124 -9.78 38.26 1.32
CA GLY A 124 -8.72 39.18 1.78
C GLY A 124 -7.34 38.55 1.95
N PHE A 125 -7.27 37.25 2.26
CA PHE A 125 -6.01 36.51 2.41
C PHE A 125 -5.35 36.13 1.08
N LEU A 126 -6.08 36.24 -0.03
CA LEU A 126 -5.56 35.96 -1.36
C LEU A 126 -5.84 37.20 -2.20
N ASN A 127 -4.82 38.00 -2.50
CA ASN A 127 -4.86 39.09 -3.48
C ASN A 127 -5.48 38.59 -4.81
N ILE A 128 -6.81 38.59 -4.92
CA ILE A 128 -7.58 38.14 -6.09
C ILE A 128 -8.06 39.34 -6.91
N ASN A 129 -8.00 40.55 -6.36
CA ASN A 129 -8.33 41.77 -7.08
C ASN A 129 -7.11 42.68 -7.16
N ASN A 130 -6.32 42.50 -8.23
CA ASN A 130 -6.02 43.58 -9.16
C ASN A 130 -5.31 42.98 -10.37
N GLY A 131 -5.85 43.29 -11.55
CA GLY A 131 -5.13 43.12 -12.81
C GLY A 131 -3.81 43.89 -12.74
N ASN A 132 -2.79 43.33 -13.38
CA ASN A 132 -1.41 43.80 -13.45
C ASN A 132 -0.48 43.27 -12.35
N THR A 133 -0.11 42.00 -12.47
CA THR A 133 1.30 41.60 -12.32
C THR A 133 1.60 40.39 -13.21
N GLU A 134 2.58 40.58 -14.09
CA GLU A 134 3.23 39.57 -14.90
C GLU A 134 3.92 38.50 -14.04
N TYR A 135 3.82 37.24 -14.47
CA TYR A 135 4.75 36.13 -14.20
C TYR A 135 5.18 35.85 -12.74
N GLN A 136 4.21 35.62 -11.84
CA GLN A 136 4.45 34.77 -10.66
C GLN A 136 3.53 33.55 -10.72
N SER A 137 4.13 32.35 -10.64
CA SER A 137 3.40 31.08 -10.64
C SER A 137 2.34 31.08 -9.54
N LYS A 138 1.07 30.93 -9.94
CA LYS A 138 -0.05 30.90 -8.99
C LYS A 138 0.11 29.68 -8.10
N SER A 139 0.11 29.89 -6.77
CA SER A 139 0.19 28.77 -5.82
C SER A 139 -1.05 27.87 -5.94
N PHE A 140 -0.91 26.58 -5.59
CA PHE A 140 -2.04 25.64 -5.57
C PHE A 140 -3.21 26.17 -4.73
N VAL A 141 -2.93 26.80 -3.58
CA VAL A 141 -3.95 27.39 -2.70
C VAL A 141 -4.74 28.47 -3.43
N HIS A 142 -4.08 29.32 -4.22
CA HIS A 142 -4.77 30.33 -5.02
C HIS A 142 -5.68 29.69 -6.08
N ILE A 143 -5.20 28.65 -6.78
CA ILE A 143 -5.99 27.92 -7.77
C ILE A 143 -7.20 27.26 -7.12
N PHE A 144 -6.99 26.59 -5.97
CA PHE A 144 -8.02 25.90 -5.22
C PHE A 144 -9.11 26.85 -4.72
N VAL A 145 -8.73 27.97 -4.08
CA VAL A 145 -9.69 28.96 -3.58
C VAL A 145 -10.38 29.70 -4.74
N SER A 146 -9.67 30.04 -5.81
CA SER A 146 -10.31 30.62 -7.01
C SER A 146 -11.35 29.68 -7.61
N ASN A 147 -11.05 28.37 -7.69
CA ASN A 147 -12.00 27.37 -8.17
C ASN A 147 -13.22 27.25 -7.25
N LEU A 148 -13.01 27.22 -5.93
CA LEU A 148 -14.08 27.21 -4.94
C LEU A 148 -14.98 28.45 -5.08
N MET A 149 -14.42 29.65 -5.13
CA MET A 149 -15.20 30.89 -5.25
C MET A 149 -16.00 30.95 -6.55
N LYS A 150 -15.44 30.44 -7.65
CA LYS A 150 -16.19 30.30 -8.92
C LYS A 150 -17.35 29.31 -8.81
N ASN A 151 -17.16 28.20 -8.08
CA ASN A 151 -18.19 27.17 -7.94
C ASN A 151 -19.28 27.54 -6.93
N ILE A 152 -18.96 28.28 -5.86
CA ILE A 152 -19.98 28.81 -4.93
C ILE A 152 -21.01 29.67 -5.67
N ASN A 153 -20.59 30.39 -6.72
CA ASN A 153 -21.47 31.21 -7.55
C ASN A 153 -22.25 30.41 -8.61
N ARG A 154 -22.07 29.09 -8.69
CA ARG A 154 -22.74 28.20 -9.64
C ARG A 154 -23.74 27.31 -8.93
N SER A 155 -24.74 26.83 -9.66
CA SER A 155 -25.57 25.72 -9.18
C SER A 155 -24.74 24.45 -9.02
N SER A 156 -25.05 23.62 -8.04
CA SER A 156 -24.34 22.36 -7.73
C SER A 156 -24.18 21.40 -8.93
N ASN A 157 -25.14 21.40 -9.86
CA ASN A 157 -25.09 20.59 -11.08
C ASN A 157 -24.08 21.09 -12.14
N ASN A 158 -23.55 22.31 -11.97
CA ASN A 158 -22.70 23.00 -12.94
C ASN A 158 -21.30 23.32 -12.37
N TYR A 159 -20.89 22.67 -11.27
CA TYR A 159 -19.53 22.82 -10.76
C TYR A 159 -18.50 22.37 -11.81
N GLN A 160 -17.45 23.16 -11.99
CA GLN A 160 -16.34 22.82 -12.86
C GLN A 160 -15.04 22.96 -12.09
N PHE A 161 -14.17 21.97 -12.24
CA PHE A 161 -12.96 21.85 -11.47
C PHE A 161 -11.75 22.04 -12.38
N ASP A 162 -10.81 22.84 -11.92
CA ASP A 162 -9.53 23.03 -12.56
C ASP A 162 -8.78 21.68 -12.66
N PRO A 163 -8.04 21.38 -13.74
CA PRO A 163 -7.28 20.13 -13.87
C PRO A 163 -6.37 19.84 -12.68
N ILE A 164 -5.74 20.87 -12.09
CA ILE A 164 -4.87 20.71 -10.92
C ILE A 164 -5.69 20.29 -9.69
N VAL A 165 -6.90 20.84 -9.54
CA VAL A 165 -7.83 20.44 -8.47
C VAL A 165 -8.34 19.01 -8.68
N ASN A 166 -8.63 18.59 -9.92
CA ASN A 166 -8.99 17.19 -10.22
C ASN A 166 -7.84 16.23 -9.91
N LYS A 167 -6.61 16.60 -10.28
CA LYS A 167 -5.39 15.82 -9.97
C LYS A 167 -5.20 15.67 -8.47
N PHE A 168 -5.26 16.78 -7.72
CA PHE A 168 -5.20 16.78 -6.25
C PHE A 168 -6.31 15.94 -5.63
N ALA A 169 -7.56 16.13 -6.07
CA ALA A 169 -8.71 15.38 -5.58
C ALA A 169 -8.56 13.87 -5.80
N SER A 170 -7.98 13.48 -6.94
CA SER A 170 -7.72 12.07 -7.24
C SER A 170 -6.67 11.48 -6.31
N ALA A 171 -5.52 12.15 -6.15
CA ALA A 171 -4.49 11.74 -5.21
C ALA A 171 -5.01 11.69 -3.76
N PHE A 172 -5.78 12.69 -3.35
CA PHE A 172 -6.36 12.78 -2.01
C PHE A 172 -7.36 11.65 -1.76
N ASN A 173 -8.29 11.37 -2.68
CA ASN A 173 -9.25 10.27 -2.54
C ASN A 173 -8.57 8.89 -2.49
N ILE A 174 -7.47 8.71 -3.23
CA ILE A 174 -6.72 7.45 -3.22
C ILE A 174 -5.97 7.28 -1.89
N LEU A 175 -5.26 8.32 -1.43
CA LEU A 175 -4.38 8.25 -0.26
C LEU A 175 -5.14 8.33 1.08
N ALA A 176 -6.10 9.25 1.20
CA ALA A 176 -6.89 9.42 2.42
C ALA A 176 -8.09 8.45 2.49
N GLY A 177 -8.46 7.87 1.36
CA GLY A 177 -9.61 6.97 1.25
C GLY A 177 -10.93 7.70 1.08
N HIS A 178 -11.96 6.93 0.71
CA HIS A 178 -13.28 7.45 0.33
C HIS A 178 -13.96 8.27 1.43
N GLN A 179 -13.88 7.81 2.69
CA GLN A 179 -14.57 8.47 3.81
C GLN A 179 -13.96 9.82 4.15
N ALA A 180 -12.64 9.90 4.26
CA ALA A 180 -11.94 11.16 4.51
C ALA A 180 -12.17 12.15 3.37
N TYR A 181 -12.16 11.67 2.11
CA TYR A 181 -12.46 12.48 0.95
C TYR A 181 -13.89 13.05 0.99
N GLU A 182 -14.89 12.20 1.21
CA GLU A 182 -16.30 12.62 1.27
C GLU A 182 -16.54 13.57 2.44
N PHE A 183 -15.91 13.33 3.60
CA PHE A 183 -15.99 14.23 4.74
C PHE A 183 -15.53 15.64 4.36
N VAL A 184 -14.35 15.78 3.75
CA VAL A 184 -13.86 17.10 3.32
C VAL A 184 -14.76 17.70 2.24
N ARG A 185 -15.18 16.91 1.25
CA ARG A 185 -16.03 17.38 0.14
C ARG A 185 -17.37 17.93 0.62
N ILE A 186 -18.01 17.26 1.57
CA ILE A 186 -19.32 17.69 2.11
C ILE A 186 -19.16 18.95 2.96
N ASN A 187 -18.08 19.05 3.74
CA ASN A 187 -17.82 20.22 4.60
C ASN A 187 -17.27 21.43 3.84
N LEU A 188 -16.81 21.26 2.59
CA LEU A 188 -16.37 22.34 1.70
C LEU A 188 -17.09 22.27 0.35
N PRO A 189 -18.38 22.66 0.26
CA PRO A 189 -19.16 22.57 -0.97
C PRO A 189 -18.54 23.35 -2.12
N GLY A 190 -18.43 22.72 -3.30
CA GLY A 190 -17.86 23.34 -4.50
C GLY A 190 -16.33 23.34 -4.59
N SER A 191 -15.65 22.86 -3.54
CA SER A 191 -14.17 22.80 -3.50
C SER A 191 -13.59 21.56 -4.18
N LEU A 192 -14.28 20.42 -4.07
CA LEU A 192 -13.83 19.12 -4.56
C LEU A 192 -14.91 18.45 -5.43
N PRO A 193 -14.50 17.72 -6.48
CA PRO A 193 -15.42 17.03 -7.37
C PRO A 193 -16.20 15.90 -6.68
N SER A 194 -17.33 15.52 -7.26
CA SER A 194 -18.04 14.32 -6.81
C SER A 194 -17.24 13.05 -7.13
N ILE A 195 -17.49 11.95 -6.41
CA ILE A 195 -16.88 10.65 -6.71
C ILE A 195 -17.15 10.20 -8.14
N THR A 196 -18.33 10.50 -8.69
CA THR A 196 -18.66 10.16 -10.08
C THR A 196 -17.80 10.96 -11.06
N THR A 197 -17.67 12.26 -10.83
CA THR A 197 -16.79 13.15 -11.62
C THR A 197 -15.34 12.66 -11.54
N LEU A 198 -14.89 12.27 -10.35
CA LEU A 198 -13.54 11.79 -10.13
C LEU A 198 -13.27 10.43 -10.78
N LYS A 199 -14.25 9.52 -10.76
CA LYS A 199 -14.18 8.24 -11.49
C LYS A 199 -14.05 8.47 -12.99
N ASN A 200 -14.84 9.39 -13.57
CA ASN A 200 -14.75 9.72 -14.98
C ASN A 200 -13.39 10.35 -15.32
N TYR A 201 -12.90 11.27 -14.48
CA TYR A 201 -11.56 11.84 -14.63
C TYR A 201 -10.46 10.76 -14.63
N ASN A 202 -10.51 9.83 -13.68
CA ASN A 202 -9.55 8.74 -13.58
C ASN A 202 -9.65 7.74 -14.74
N GLN A 203 -10.86 7.46 -15.23
CA GLN A 203 -11.07 6.60 -16.41
C GLN A 203 -10.43 7.19 -17.66
N ASN A 204 -10.42 8.51 -17.81
CA ASN A 204 -9.76 9.18 -18.95
C ASN A 204 -8.24 9.02 -18.95
N ILE A 205 -7.61 8.70 -17.81
CA ILE A 205 -6.17 8.43 -17.72
C ILE A 205 -5.83 7.05 -18.32
N ASN A 206 -6.84 6.19 -18.52
CA ASN A 206 -6.73 4.87 -19.18
C ASN A 206 -5.61 3.97 -18.65
N LEU A 207 -5.54 3.81 -17.32
CA LEU A 207 -4.58 2.92 -16.65
C LEU A 207 -5.25 1.64 -16.12
N TYR A 208 -6.42 1.30 -16.65
CA TYR A 208 -7.18 0.13 -16.24
C TYR A 208 -6.41 -1.17 -16.55
N LEU A 209 -6.53 -2.16 -15.67
CA LEU A 209 -5.84 -3.44 -15.79
C LEU A 209 -6.88 -4.56 -15.81
N ASN A 210 -6.93 -5.29 -16.92
CA ASN A 210 -7.69 -6.54 -17.01
C ASN A 210 -6.86 -7.71 -16.50
N GLU A 211 -7.53 -8.71 -15.95
CA GLU A 211 -6.87 -9.93 -15.52
C GLU A 211 -6.20 -10.63 -16.72
N GLY A 212 -4.90 -10.87 -16.60
CA GLY A 212 -4.11 -11.59 -17.61
C GLY A 212 -3.76 -10.81 -18.89
N GLU A 213 -4.26 -9.59 -19.06
CA GLU A 213 -3.91 -8.76 -20.23
C GLU A 213 -2.52 -8.13 -20.06
N PHE A 214 -1.62 -8.41 -21.01
CA PHE A 214 -0.31 -7.77 -21.10
C PHE A 214 -0.38 -6.48 -21.93
N ARG A 215 -0.10 -5.35 -21.29
CA ARG A 215 -0.25 -4.01 -21.88
C ARG A 215 1.02 -3.50 -22.55
N PHE A 216 1.54 -4.22 -23.55
CA PHE A 216 2.78 -3.86 -24.25
C PHE A 216 2.71 -2.49 -24.96
N ASP A 217 1.58 -2.14 -25.57
CA ASP A 217 1.42 -0.84 -26.24
C ASP A 217 1.48 0.32 -25.26
N SER A 218 0.80 0.18 -24.12
CA SER A 218 0.82 1.18 -23.05
C SER A 218 2.18 1.25 -22.34
N LEU A 219 2.90 0.13 -22.26
CA LEU A 219 4.29 0.11 -21.79
C LEU A 219 5.18 0.90 -22.75
N LYS A 220 5.08 0.69 -24.06
CA LYS A 220 5.85 1.42 -25.05
C LYS A 220 5.63 2.93 -24.94
N GLN A 221 4.36 3.36 -24.87
CA GLN A 221 4.03 4.79 -24.65
C GLN A 221 4.64 5.34 -23.36
N TYR A 222 4.65 4.54 -22.28
CA TYR A 222 5.27 4.94 -21.03
C TYR A 222 6.79 5.07 -21.14
N LEU A 223 7.46 4.13 -21.80
CA LEU A 223 8.90 4.14 -22.02
C LEU A 223 9.33 5.30 -22.94
N ASP A 224 8.56 5.58 -23.99
CA ASP A 224 8.75 6.72 -24.88
C ASP A 224 8.61 8.05 -24.12
N LEU A 225 7.63 8.15 -23.19
CA LEU A 225 7.40 9.34 -22.37
C LEU A 225 8.59 9.66 -21.45
N ILE A 226 9.25 8.63 -20.91
CA ILE A 226 10.36 8.78 -19.96
C ILE A 226 11.73 8.65 -20.62
N ASP A 227 11.79 8.56 -21.95
CA ASP A 227 13.01 8.37 -22.75
C ASP A 227 13.89 7.21 -22.24
N SER A 228 13.28 6.02 -22.10
CA SER A 228 13.98 4.82 -21.61
C SER A 228 13.91 3.69 -22.63
N ASN A 229 15.08 3.19 -23.04
CA ASN A 229 15.23 2.07 -23.99
C ASN A 229 15.59 0.74 -23.32
N HIS A 230 15.84 0.74 -22.01
CA HIS A 230 16.30 -0.42 -21.27
C HIS A 230 15.46 -0.56 -20.00
N VAL A 231 15.08 -1.80 -19.67
CA VAL A 231 14.19 -2.07 -18.55
C VAL A 231 14.59 -3.35 -17.82
N PHE A 232 14.23 -3.45 -16.55
CA PHE A 232 14.18 -4.72 -15.83
C PHE A 232 12.75 -5.25 -15.80
N ALA A 233 12.60 -6.55 -15.98
CA ALA A 233 11.33 -7.23 -15.77
C ALA A 233 11.38 -7.98 -14.44
N CYS A 234 10.31 -7.82 -13.65
CA CYS A 234 10.13 -8.48 -12.37
C CYS A 234 8.82 -9.25 -12.39
N GLU A 235 8.84 -10.46 -11.84
CA GLU A 235 7.67 -11.30 -11.65
C GLU A 235 7.66 -11.75 -10.19
N ASP A 236 6.50 -11.69 -9.54
CA ASP A 236 6.31 -12.27 -8.21
C ASP A 236 4.84 -12.54 -7.94
N SER A 237 4.59 -13.39 -6.95
CA SER A 237 3.25 -13.75 -6.52
C SER A 237 2.99 -13.46 -5.05
N THR A 238 1.74 -13.18 -4.70
CA THR A 238 1.33 -13.10 -3.31
C THR A 238 -0.02 -13.77 -3.07
N SER A 239 -0.23 -14.31 -1.87
CA SER A 239 -1.47 -14.97 -1.50
C SER A 239 -2.66 -14.00 -1.52
N VAL A 240 -3.81 -14.50 -1.99
CA VAL A 240 -5.06 -13.74 -2.08
C VAL A 240 -6.22 -14.48 -1.42
N VAL A 241 -7.28 -13.76 -1.11
CA VAL A 241 -8.54 -14.36 -0.68
C VAL A 241 -9.21 -15.02 -1.88
N SER A 242 -9.27 -16.36 -1.88
CA SER A 242 -9.89 -17.19 -2.93
C SER A 242 -11.38 -16.90 -3.06
N SER A 243 -11.71 -15.93 -3.89
CA SER A 243 -13.08 -15.46 -4.12
C SER A 243 -13.25 -15.03 -5.56
N VAL A 244 -14.42 -15.34 -6.11
CA VAL A 244 -14.76 -15.04 -7.50
C VAL A 244 -15.71 -13.85 -7.53
N SER A 245 -15.46 -12.92 -8.45
CA SER A 245 -16.28 -11.72 -8.63
C SER A 245 -16.56 -11.48 -10.10
N TYR A 246 -17.63 -10.75 -10.41
CA TYR A 246 -17.99 -10.45 -11.78
C TYR A 246 -17.51 -9.04 -12.14
N ASP A 247 -16.75 -8.91 -13.21
CA ASP A 247 -16.44 -7.63 -13.80
C ASP A 247 -17.39 -7.31 -14.95
N SER A 248 -18.16 -6.24 -14.78
CA SER A 248 -19.12 -5.77 -15.78
C SER A 248 -18.48 -5.14 -17.01
N LYS A 249 -17.22 -4.69 -16.93
CA LYS A 249 -16.54 -4.05 -18.07
C LYS A 249 -16.13 -5.10 -19.10
N THR A 250 -15.47 -6.15 -18.65
CA THR A 250 -15.03 -7.27 -19.49
C THR A 250 -16.09 -8.36 -19.65
N ASN A 251 -17.21 -8.29 -18.90
CA ASN A 251 -18.22 -9.35 -18.85
C ASN A 251 -17.61 -10.71 -18.43
N CYS A 252 -16.58 -10.69 -17.59
CA CYS A 252 -15.80 -11.85 -17.17
C CYS A 252 -15.91 -12.08 -15.66
N PHE A 253 -15.77 -13.34 -15.23
CA PHE A 253 -15.56 -13.68 -13.83
C PHE A 253 -14.06 -13.69 -13.50
N ILE A 254 -13.69 -13.01 -12.42
CA ILE A 254 -12.31 -12.80 -11.95
C ILE A 254 -12.11 -13.58 -10.66
N GLY A 255 -10.98 -14.29 -10.54
CA GLY A 255 -10.58 -15.04 -9.34
C GLY A 255 -10.53 -16.56 -9.49
N PHE A 256 -10.72 -17.08 -10.70
CA PHE A 256 -10.32 -18.42 -11.09
C PHE A 256 -8.88 -18.39 -11.62
N ALA A 257 -8.12 -19.48 -11.47
CA ALA A 257 -6.80 -19.56 -12.10
C ALA A 257 -6.96 -19.73 -13.63
N PRO A 258 -6.53 -18.76 -14.46
CA PRO A 258 -6.61 -18.88 -15.90
C PRO A 258 -5.58 -19.89 -16.41
N LYS A 259 -5.94 -20.61 -17.47
CA LYS A 259 -5.03 -21.54 -18.12
C LYS A 259 -3.90 -20.77 -18.81
N LEU A 260 -2.68 -21.24 -18.63
CA LEU A 260 -1.50 -20.70 -19.33
C LEU A 260 -1.31 -21.41 -20.67
N VAL A 261 -1.11 -20.64 -21.73
CA VAL A 261 -0.70 -21.11 -23.06
C VAL A 261 0.62 -20.42 -23.39
N ASN A 262 1.68 -21.21 -23.54
CA ASN A 262 3.06 -20.72 -23.70
C ASN A 262 3.50 -19.75 -22.58
N GLY A 263 3.09 -20.02 -21.34
CA GLY A 263 3.41 -19.19 -20.17
C GLY A 263 2.57 -17.91 -20.03
N LEU A 264 1.63 -17.65 -20.95
CA LEU A 264 0.73 -16.49 -20.88
C LEU A 264 -0.69 -16.91 -20.54
N PRO A 265 -1.41 -16.16 -19.69
CA PRO A 265 -2.80 -16.47 -19.35
C PRO A 265 -3.75 -16.20 -20.51
N LEU A 266 -4.76 -17.05 -20.67
CA LEU A 266 -5.86 -16.79 -21.59
C LEU A 266 -6.74 -15.66 -21.09
N ILE A 267 -6.70 -14.52 -21.79
CA ILE A 267 -7.47 -13.33 -21.46
C ILE A 267 -8.96 -13.62 -21.60
N ASN A 268 -9.78 -13.16 -20.65
CA ASN A 268 -11.24 -13.29 -20.67
C ASN A 268 -11.76 -14.74 -20.77
N GLN A 269 -10.99 -15.72 -20.29
CA GLN A 269 -11.37 -17.14 -20.34
C GLN A 269 -12.74 -17.41 -19.68
N PHE A 270 -13.06 -16.72 -18.60
CA PHE A 270 -14.27 -16.96 -17.80
C PHE A 270 -15.42 -16.01 -18.16
N GLN A 271 -15.71 -15.89 -19.46
CA GLN A 271 -16.87 -15.17 -19.96
C GLN A 271 -18.02 -16.15 -20.24
N THR A 272 -19.15 -15.98 -19.57
CA THR A 272 -20.35 -16.79 -19.87
C THR A 272 -21.63 -15.98 -19.69
N ASN A 273 -22.65 -16.31 -20.49
CA ASN A 273 -24.04 -15.87 -20.34
C ASN A 273 -24.96 -16.99 -19.84
N ASN A 274 -24.40 -18.16 -19.51
CA ASN A 274 -25.10 -19.32 -18.98
C ASN A 274 -24.78 -19.50 -17.49
N PHE A 275 -25.81 -19.55 -16.66
CA PHE A 275 -25.64 -19.74 -15.22
C PHE A 275 -25.12 -21.14 -14.88
N ASN A 276 -25.50 -22.17 -15.66
CA ASN A 276 -25.07 -23.56 -15.40
C ASN A 276 -23.57 -23.73 -15.67
N GLU A 277 -23.07 -23.11 -16.73
CA GLU A 277 -21.62 -23.10 -17.04
C GLU A 277 -20.82 -22.42 -15.91
N LEU A 278 -21.32 -21.31 -15.36
CA LEU A 278 -20.71 -20.71 -14.17
C LEU A 278 -20.73 -21.67 -12.97
N GLN A 279 -21.82 -22.40 -12.77
CA GLN A 279 -21.95 -23.36 -11.68
C GLN A 279 -20.97 -24.52 -11.82
N GLU A 280 -20.79 -25.04 -13.04
CA GLU A 280 -19.79 -26.06 -13.39
C GLU A 280 -18.38 -25.55 -13.06
N TRP A 281 -18.03 -24.31 -13.43
CA TRP A 281 -16.73 -23.72 -13.08
C TRP A 281 -16.47 -23.66 -11.58
N PHE A 282 -17.48 -23.35 -10.77
CA PHE A 282 -17.33 -23.33 -9.31
C PHE A 282 -17.13 -24.73 -8.69
N GLN A 283 -17.49 -25.79 -9.42
CA GLN A 283 -17.32 -27.19 -8.99
C GLN A 283 -16.00 -27.78 -9.49
N GLU A 284 -15.62 -27.46 -10.73
CA GLU A 284 -14.51 -28.12 -11.43
C GLU A 284 -13.20 -27.33 -11.39
N LEU A 285 -13.24 -26.00 -11.27
CA LEU A 285 -12.04 -25.16 -11.39
C LEU A 285 -11.51 -24.70 -10.03
N GLU A 286 -10.17 -24.67 -9.92
CA GLU A 286 -9.51 -24.06 -8.79
C GLU A 286 -9.67 -22.53 -8.79
N LYS A 287 -10.03 -22.01 -7.62
CA LYS A 287 -9.99 -20.57 -7.35
C LYS A 287 -8.54 -20.17 -7.12
N SER A 288 -8.17 -18.97 -7.55
CA SER A 288 -6.83 -18.46 -7.34
C SER A 288 -6.51 -18.38 -5.85
N LYS A 289 -5.35 -18.93 -5.47
CA LYS A 289 -4.79 -18.89 -4.11
C LYS A 289 -3.73 -17.79 -4.02
N SER A 290 -3.12 -17.44 -5.15
CA SER A 290 -2.17 -16.35 -5.30
C SER A 290 -2.57 -15.42 -6.45
N ILE A 291 -1.96 -14.25 -6.50
CA ILE A 291 -1.96 -13.38 -7.68
C ILE A 291 -0.53 -13.18 -8.12
N ASN A 292 -0.28 -13.41 -9.41
CA ASN A 292 1.00 -13.15 -10.04
C ASN A 292 0.98 -11.74 -10.64
N ALA A 293 2.03 -10.97 -10.40
CA ALA A 293 2.20 -9.62 -10.91
C ALA A 293 3.49 -9.51 -11.72
N ASN A 294 3.37 -8.97 -12.92
CA ASN A 294 4.48 -8.70 -13.82
C ASN A 294 4.71 -7.19 -13.86
N LEU A 295 5.93 -6.75 -13.56
CA LEU A 295 6.32 -5.35 -13.51
C LEU A 295 7.55 -5.10 -14.37
N ILE A 296 7.64 -3.88 -14.89
CA ILE A 296 8.75 -3.37 -15.66
C ILE A 296 9.33 -2.15 -14.94
N GLU A 297 10.59 -2.21 -14.54
CA GLU A 297 11.30 -1.09 -13.94
C GLU A 297 12.22 -0.43 -14.98
N PRO A 298 11.94 0.81 -15.41
CA PRO A 298 12.71 1.45 -16.44
C PRO A 298 14.06 1.94 -15.93
N LEU A 299 15.09 1.79 -16.76
CA LEU A 299 16.41 2.35 -16.51
C LEU A 299 16.46 3.76 -17.08
N LEU A 300 16.64 4.76 -16.21
CA LEU A 300 16.77 6.15 -16.63
C LEU A 300 18.07 6.35 -17.40
N ASN A 301 17.98 7.01 -18.55
CA ASN A 301 19.14 7.58 -19.23
C ASN A 301 19.67 8.77 -18.41
N LYS A 302 20.99 8.95 -18.34
CA LYS A 302 21.68 9.99 -17.53
C LYS A 302 21.21 11.44 -17.79
N ASN A 303 20.43 11.67 -18.85
CA ASN A 303 19.99 12.99 -19.28
C ASN A 303 18.51 13.30 -18.96
N SER A 304 17.76 12.37 -18.36
CA SER A 304 16.36 12.59 -18.01
C SER A 304 16.24 13.44 -16.73
N SER A 305 15.58 14.60 -16.84
CA SER A 305 15.17 15.45 -15.71
C SER A 305 13.99 14.88 -14.92
N LEU A 306 13.48 13.70 -15.26
CA LEU A 306 12.42 13.03 -14.52
C LEU A 306 13.02 12.36 -13.29
N ILE A 307 12.66 12.88 -12.12
CA ILE A 307 13.27 12.56 -10.83
C ILE A 307 13.01 11.10 -10.38
N HIS A 308 12.09 10.36 -11.02
CA HIS A 308 11.73 9.01 -10.57
C HIS A 308 11.34 8.05 -11.71
N SER A 309 12.18 7.05 -12.01
CA SER A 309 11.71 5.80 -12.61
C SER A 309 10.75 5.14 -11.62
N ARG A 310 9.58 4.70 -12.11
CA ARG A 310 8.61 3.97 -11.29
C ARG A 310 8.29 2.65 -11.98
N PRO A 311 8.16 1.55 -11.23
CA PRO A 311 7.73 0.29 -11.80
C PRO A 311 6.37 0.44 -12.49
N TYR A 312 6.31 -0.06 -13.72
CA TYR A 312 5.13 -0.13 -14.55
C TYR A 312 4.56 -1.54 -14.48
N ILE A 313 3.30 -1.69 -14.08
CA ILE A 313 2.65 -3.01 -14.03
C ILE A 313 2.15 -3.36 -15.43
N ILE A 314 2.71 -4.41 -16.01
CA ILE A 314 2.37 -4.83 -17.37
C ILE A 314 1.18 -5.78 -17.42
N ALA A 315 1.08 -6.67 -16.42
CA ALA A 315 0.01 -7.66 -16.30
C ALA A 315 -0.14 -8.13 -14.86
N SER A 316 -1.33 -8.59 -14.48
CA SER A 316 -1.54 -9.35 -13.25
C SER A 316 -2.69 -10.34 -13.43
N TYR A 317 -2.56 -11.54 -12.86
CA TYR A 317 -3.56 -12.59 -12.98
C TYR A 317 -3.53 -13.54 -11.78
N GLY A 318 -4.70 -14.10 -11.44
CA GLY A 318 -4.79 -15.12 -10.41
C GLY A 318 -3.98 -16.37 -10.76
N SER A 319 -3.41 -17.03 -9.77
CA SER A 319 -2.64 -18.25 -9.95
C SER A 319 -2.95 -19.23 -8.82
N ASP A 320 -2.76 -20.51 -9.10
CA ASP A 320 -2.75 -21.63 -8.16
C ASP A 320 -1.31 -22.02 -7.76
N ASN A 321 -0.29 -21.49 -8.45
CA ASN A 321 1.10 -21.77 -8.20
C ASN A 321 1.62 -21.11 -6.92
N LYS A 322 2.41 -21.89 -6.17
CA LYS A 322 3.26 -21.42 -5.07
C LYS A 322 4.68 -21.24 -5.62
N TYR A 323 5.11 -20.01 -5.85
CA TYR A 323 6.50 -19.73 -6.17
C TYR A 323 7.31 -19.64 -4.89
N SER A 324 8.31 -20.49 -4.73
CA SER A 324 9.33 -20.39 -3.69
C SER A 324 10.52 -19.59 -4.24
N VAL A 325 10.57 -18.29 -3.96
CA VAL A 325 11.69 -17.44 -4.39
C VAL A 325 12.86 -17.61 -3.42
N ILE A 326 13.99 -18.07 -3.95
CA ILE A 326 15.28 -18.13 -3.25
C ILE A 326 15.91 -16.72 -3.27
N ILE A 327 15.98 -16.07 -2.11
CA ILE A 327 16.68 -14.80 -1.94
C ILE A 327 18.13 -15.08 -1.56
N THR A 328 19.06 -14.94 -2.51
CA THR A 328 20.51 -15.02 -2.18
C THR A 328 21.40 -13.99 -2.88
N TYR A 329 20.86 -12.94 -3.49
CA TYR A 329 21.68 -11.94 -4.23
C TYR A 329 21.44 -10.46 -3.88
N ILE A 330 20.72 -10.12 -2.79
CA ILE A 330 20.14 -8.77 -2.60
C ILE A 330 20.80 -7.97 -1.46
N LYS A 331 22.14 -7.88 -1.40
CA LYS A 331 22.82 -6.91 -0.52
C LYS A 331 23.39 -5.76 -1.34
N ALA A 332 22.68 -4.63 -1.35
CA ALA A 332 23.00 -3.41 -2.12
C ALA A 332 24.44 -2.91 -1.99
N ASP A 333 25.07 -3.13 -0.84
CA ASP A 333 26.41 -2.62 -0.55
C ASP A 333 27.55 -3.51 -1.13
N THR A 334 27.22 -4.58 -1.85
CA THR A 334 28.24 -5.49 -2.40
C THR A 334 28.64 -5.05 -3.80
N ASP A 335 29.94 -4.82 -4.01
CA ASP A 335 30.50 -4.51 -5.33
C ASP A 335 30.21 -5.61 -6.37
N ILE A 336 30.03 -5.21 -7.63
CA ILE A 336 29.61 -6.10 -8.72
C ILE A 336 30.63 -7.21 -9.01
N PHE A 337 31.93 -6.92 -8.93
CA PHE A 337 32.99 -7.91 -9.15
C PHE A 337 33.14 -8.83 -7.94
N VAL A 338 32.86 -8.33 -6.74
CA VAL A 338 32.77 -9.15 -5.54
C VAL A 338 31.59 -10.14 -5.62
N ARG A 339 30.44 -9.70 -6.13
CA ARG A 339 29.28 -10.59 -6.39
C ARG A 339 29.61 -11.65 -7.43
N LEU A 340 30.27 -11.25 -8.52
CA LEU A 340 30.75 -12.16 -9.56
C LEU A 340 31.70 -13.21 -8.98
N TYR A 341 32.68 -12.77 -8.18
CA TYR A 341 33.64 -13.65 -7.53
C TYR A 341 32.98 -14.72 -6.64
N TYR A 342 32.13 -14.30 -5.69
CA TYR A 342 31.49 -15.25 -4.77
C TYR A 342 30.44 -16.14 -5.46
N GLY A 343 29.72 -15.63 -6.45
CA GLY A 343 28.79 -16.43 -7.22
C GLY A 343 29.48 -17.57 -7.98
N TRP A 344 30.66 -17.29 -8.56
CA TRP A 344 31.45 -18.32 -9.22
C TRP A 344 32.07 -19.32 -8.24
N ILE A 345 32.51 -18.89 -7.05
CA ILE A 345 32.94 -19.82 -5.98
C ILE A 345 31.83 -20.83 -5.68
N LEU A 346 30.59 -20.35 -5.52
CA LEU A 346 29.44 -21.18 -5.22
C LEU A 346 29.13 -22.17 -6.36
N ALA A 347 29.11 -21.68 -7.61
CA ALA A 347 28.86 -22.53 -8.78
C ALA A 347 29.92 -23.63 -8.92
N PHE A 348 31.21 -23.31 -8.81
CA PHE A 348 32.28 -24.31 -8.85
C PHE A 348 32.20 -25.30 -7.70
N SER A 349 31.89 -24.82 -6.50
CA SER A 349 31.69 -25.67 -5.32
C SER A 349 30.58 -26.70 -5.55
N TYR A 350 29.43 -26.27 -6.08
CA TYR A 350 28.33 -27.18 -6.42
C TYR A 350 28.69 -28.16 -7.52
N ARG A 351 29.42 -27.74 -8.56
CA ARG A 351 29.89 -28.66 -9.62
C ARG A 351 30.79 -29.76 -9.04
N MET A 352 31.78 -29.39 -8.22
CA MET A 352 32.71 -30.33 -7.59
C MET A 352 31.99 -31.32 -6.67
N TRP A 353 31.08 -30.82 -5.82
CA TRP A 353 30.30 -31.66 -4.91
C TRP A 353 29.33 -32.61 -5.64
N CYS A 354 28.65 -32.11 -6.68
CA CYS A 354 27.72 -32.89 -7.49
C CYS A 354 28.42 -34.11 -8.15
N ILE A 355 29.65 -33.92 -8.63
CA ILE A 355 30.44 -34.98 -9.29
C ILE A 355 30.90 -36.03 -8.29
N GLN A 356 31.35 -35.62 -7.11
CA GLN A 356 31.71 -36.58 -6.06
C GLN A 356 30.53 -37.48 -5.67
N LEU A 357 29.33 -36.90 -5.53
CA LEU A 357 28.15 -37.68 -5.15
C LEU A 357 27.74 -38.69 -6.22
N GLU A 358 27.99 -38.44 -7.50
CA GLU A 358 27.67 -39.38 -8.58
C GLU A 358 28.59 -40.59 -8.63
N GLU A 359 29.82 -40.47 -8.13
CA GLU A 359 30.74 -41.60 -7.98
C GLU A 359 30.45 -42.42 -6.71
N THR A 360 29.85 -41.79 -5.69
CA THR A 360 29.65 -42.40 -4.37
C THR A 360 28.27 -43.02 -4.20
N TYR A 361 27.24 -42.46 -4.86
CA TYR A 361 25.84 -42.80 -4.62
C TYR A 361 25.09 -43.13 -5.90
N SER A 362 24.08 -43.99 -5.79
CA SER A 362 23.16 -44.23 -6.89
C SER A 362 22.34 -42.97 -7.20
N ARG A 363 21.76 -42.90 -8.41
CA ARG A 363 20.97 -41.73 -8.85
C ARG A 363 19.83 -41.34 -7.90
N GLN A 364 19.20 -42.30 -7.22
CA GLN A 364 18.10 -42.03 -6.28
C GLN A 364 18.59 -41.51 -4.93
N GLU A 365 19.78 -41.92 -4.49
CA GLU A 365 20.35 -41.47 -3.21
C GLU A 365 20.94 -40.07 -3.31
N LYS A 366 21.35 -39.63 -4.51
CA LYS A 366 21.92 -38.29 -4.76
C LYS A 366 20.98 -37.16 -4.34
N ASP A 367 19.69 -37.31 -4.63
CA ASP A 367 18.68 -36.26 -4.35
C ASP A 367 18.48 -36.03 -2.83
N ASN A 368 18.87 -37.00 -1.99
CA ASN A 368 18.85 -36.88 -0.53
C ASN A 368 20.10 -36.23 0.05
N HIS A 369 21.20 -36.15 -0.72
CA HIS A 369 22.51 -35.72 -0.23
C HIS A 369 23.05 -34.47 -0.94
N PHE A 370 22.34 -33.96 -1.94
CA PHE A 370 22.68 -32.74 -2.66
C PHE A 370 21.55 -31.72 -2.59
N ILE A 371 21.88 -30.45 -2.81
CA ILE A 371 20.84 -29.44 -3.02
C ILE A 371 19.95 -29.82 -4.20
N THR A 372 18.68 -29.42 -4.14
CA THR A 372 17.75 -29.73 -5.23
C THR A 372 18.27 -29.18 -6.56
N ARG A 373 18.00 -29.92 -7.65
CA ARG A 373 18.42 -29.51 -9.00
C ARG A 373 17.96 -28.09 -9.34
N ALA A 374 16.75 -27.71 -8.93
CA ALA A 374 16.22 -26.36 -9.14
C ALA A 374 17.09 -25.29 -8.44
N ALA A 375 17.51 -25.53 -7.20
CA ALA A 375 18.37 -24.60 -6.47
C ALA A 375 19.75 -24.48 -7.13
N TRP A 376 20.36 -25.61 -7.51
CA TRP A 376 21.66 -25.63 -8.19
C TRP A 376 21.61 -24.87 -9.53
N LEU A 377 20.63 -25.19 -10.39
CA LEU A 377 20.46 -24.53 -11.69
C LEU A 377 20.16 -23.04 -11.56
N SER A 378 19.42 -22.65 -10.53
CA SER A 378 19.13 -21.23 -10.27
C SER A 378 20.41 -20.45 -9.99
N VAL A 379 21.35 -21.02 -9.22
CA VAL A 379 22.66 -20.40 -8.97
C VAL A 379 23.48 -20.28 -10.26
N GLU A 380 23.53 -21.35 -11.06
CA GLU A 380 24.22 -21.37 -12.36
C GLU A 380 23.68 -20.29 -13.31
N ILE A 381 22.36 -20.26 -13.51
CA ILE A 381 21.71 -19.29 -14.39
C ILE A 381 22.02 -17.87 -13.91
N ASN A 382 21.86 -17.59 -12.61
CA ASN A 382 22.08 -16.25 -12.07
C ASN A 382 23.51 -15.77 -12.25
N ILE A 383 24.52 -16.61 -12.01
CA ILE A 383 25.92 -16.19 -12.17
C ILE A 383 26.32 -16.02 -13.63
N HIS A 384 25.82 -16.88 -14.52
CA HIS A 384 26.04 -16.75 -15.96
C HIS A 384 25.36 -15.49 -16.53
N CYS A 385 24.12 -15.21 -16.11
CA CYS A 385 23.42 -13.97 -16.47
C CYS A 385 24.17 -12.74 -15.98
N LEU A 386 24.63 -12.73 -14.72
CA LEU A 386 25.43 -11.62 -14.18
C LEU A 386 26.72 -11.40 -14.98
N THR A 387 27.44 -12.47 -15.30
CA THR A 387 28.66 -12.42 -16.12
C THR A 387 28.36 -11.82 -17.50
N SER A 388 27.29 -12.26 -18.15
CA SER A 388 26.87 -11.78 -19.46
C SER A 388 26.49 -10.30 -19.44
N LEU A 389 25.78 -9.85 -18.40
CA LEU A 389 25.42 -8.44 -18.22
C LEU A 389 26.65 -7.54 -18.08
N ILE A 390 27.64 -7.96 -17.28
CA ILE A 390 28.90 -7.21 -17.14
C ILE A 390 29.61 -7.11 -18.50
N ILE A 391 29.68 -8.20 -19.26
CA ILE A 391 30.31 -8.20 -20.59
C ILE A 391 29.58 -7.25 -21.55
N LEU A 392 28.25 -7.30 -21.61
CA LEU A 392 27.44 -6.43 -22.47
C LEU A 392 27.59 -4.95 -22.12
N VAL A 393 27.75 -4.62 -20.84
CA VAL A 393 28.03 -3.25 -20.39
C VAL A 393 29.45 -2.82 -20.77
N LEU A 394 30.46 -3.68 -20.62
CA LEU A 394 31.84 -3.38 -21.05
C LEU A 394 31.96 -3.20 -22.57
N GLN A 395 31.15 -3.93 -23.34
CA GLN A 395 31.07 -3.81 -24.80
C GLN A 395 30.28 -2.56 -25.25
N GLY A 396 29.66 -1.82 -24.33
CA GLY A 396 28.85 -0.64 -24.64
C GLY A 396 27.48 -0.96 -25.25
N VAL A 397 27.06 -2.24 -25.24
CA VAL A 397 25.73 -2.67 -25.71
C VAL A 397 24.64 -2.26 -24.71
N LEU A 398 24.95 -2.35 -23.40
CA LEU A 398 24.06 -1.96 -22.32
C LEU A 398 24.61 -0.77 -21.52
N PRO A 399 23.76 0.11 -20.97
CA PRO A 399 24.20 1.20 -20.12
C PRO A 399 24.72 0.69 -18.77
N SER A 400 25.62 1.44 -18.12
CA SER A 400 26.17 1.07 -16.79
C SER A 400 25.11 0.92 -15.70
N SER A 401 23.95 1.57 -15.85
CA SER A 401 22.80 1.39 -14.97
C SER A 401 22.25 -0.04 -14.98
N SER A 402 22.55 -0.83 -16.01
CA SER A 402 22.16 -2.25 -16.07
C SER A 402 22.85 -3.12 -15.02
N LEU A 403 23.87 -2.60 -14.32
CA LEU A 403 24.57 -3.30 -13.24
C LEU A 403 23.99 -2.99 -11.85
N HIS A 404 22.87 -2.28 -11.77
CA HIS A 404 22.11 -2.14 -10.54
C HIS A 404 21.40 -3.46 -10.17
N THR A 405 22.17 -4.45 -9.73
CA THR A 405 21.69 -5.80 -9.38
C THR A 405 20.62 -5.81 -8.29
N ASP A 406 20.47 -4.74 -7.52
CA ASP A 406 19.43 -4.63 -6.50
C ASP A 406 18.03 -4.55 -7.13
N LEU A 407 17.96 -4.13 -8.39
CA LEU A 407 16.75 -4.13 -9.22
C LEU A 407 16.45 -5.51 -9.83
N PHE A 408 17.34 -6.50 -9.70
CA PHE A 408 17.12 -7.86 -10.25
C PHE A 408 16.25 -8.74 -9.34
N SER A 409 15.60 -8.13 -8.36
CA SER A 409 14.84 -8.84 -7.35
C SER A 409 13.35 -8.61 -7.49
N SER A 410 12.55 -9.45 -6.83
CA SER A 410 11.10 -9.29 -6.78
C SER A 410 10.64 -8.15 -5.85
N GLN A 411 11.56 -7.35 -5.30
CA GLN A 411 11.25 -6.25 -4.38
C GLN A 411 10.30 -5.20 -4.96
N PRO A 412 10.34 -4.84 -6.26
CA PRO A 412 9.33 -3.96 -6.86
C PRO A 412 7.92 -4.55 -6.78
N CYS A 413 7.78 -5.87 -6.97
CA CYS A 413 6.52 -6.59 -6.81
C CYS A 413 6.06 -6.54 -5.34
N GLU A 414 6.91 -6.89 -4.37
CA GLU A 414 6.54 -6.86 -2.95
C GLU A 414 6.25 -5.43 -2.44
N SER A 415 6.95 -4.41 -2.95
CA SER A 415 6.63 -3.01 -2.68
C SER A 415 5.23 -2.63 -3.20
N THR A 416 4.88 -3.14 -4.38
CA THR A 416 3.56 -2.96 -5.00
C THR A 416 2.48 -3.70 -4.20
N PHE A 417 2.73 -4.94 -3.77
CA PHE A 417 1.83 -5.69 -2.91
C PHE A 417 1.60 -4.98 -1.57
N ARG A 418 2.66 -4.51 -0.91
CA ARG A 418 2.55 -3.70 0.32
C ARG A 418 1.72 -2.44 0.11
N SER A 419 1.94 -1.73 -1.00
CA SER A 419 1.15 -0.55 -1.35
C SER A 419 -0.34 -0.89 -1.55
N ALA A 420 -0.63 -2.01 -2.22
CA ALA A 420 -2.00 -2.49 -2.38
C ALA A 420 -2.64 -2.91 -1.04
N ARG A 421 -1.88 -3.54 -0.12
CA ARG A 421 -2.38 -3.84 1.23
C ARG A 421 -2.67 -2.56 2.02
N ALA A 422 -1.85 -1.53 1.89
CA ALA A 422 -2.00 -0.24 2.56
C ALA A 422 -3.21 0.58 2.06
N LEU A 423 -3.65 0.41 0.82
CA LEU A 423 -4.85 1.07 0.25
C LEU A 423 -6.19 0.46 0.74
N SER A 424 -6.18 -0.22 1.89
CA SER A 424 -7.39 -0.78 2.51
C SER A 424 -8.19 0.31 3.24
N GLY A 425 -9.50 0.13 3.34
CA GLY A 425 -10.37 1.13 3.99
C GLY A 425 -10.04 1.32 5.47
N THR A 426 -10.36 2.50 6.00
CA THR A 426 -10.19 2.94 7.40
C THR A 426 -10.73 1.99 8.47
N PHE A 427 -11.63 1.07 8.10
CA PHE A 427 -12.24 0.08 8.99
C PHE A 427 -11.93 -1.39 8.60
N SER A 428 -10.97 -1.62 7.70
CA SER A 428 -10.59 -2.96 7.26
C SER A 428 -9.24 -3.35 7.86
N SER A 429 -9.25 -4.20 8.88
CA SER A 429 -8.06 -4.91 9.38
C SER A 429 -7.62 -6.05 8.46
N ILE A 430 -8.41 -6.37 7.42
CA ILE A 430 -8.09 -7.42 6.46
C ILE A 430 -6.85 -7.01 5.66
N THR A 431 -5.73 -7.68 5.95
CA THR A 431 -4.44 -7.50 5.29
C THR A 431 -4.43 -8.10 3.88
N ASN A 432 -5.30 -9.07 3.62
CA ASN A 432 -5.40 -9.78 2.35
C ASN A 432 -6.49 -9.19 1.44
N PHE A 433 -6.34 -9.40 0.13
CA PHE A 433 -7.30 -8.96 -0.89
C PHE A 433 -7.60 -10.11 -1.84
N SER A 434 -8.75 -10.08 -2.52
CA SER A 434 -9.01 -10.95 -3.67
C SER A 434 -8.32 -10.44 -4.93
N VAL A 435 -8.25 -11.27 -5.99
CA VAL A 435 -7.72 -10.87 -7.31
C VAL A 435 -8.38 -9.59 -7.82
N SER A 436 -9.71 -9.53 -7.82
CA SER A 436 -10.46 -8.33 -8.26
C SER A 436 -10.19 -7.11 -7.39
N GLN A 437 -10.05 -7.27 -6.07
CA GLN A 437 -9.68 -6.17 -5.19
C GLN A 437 -8.26 -5.67 -5.51
N PHE A 438 -7.31 -6.56 -5.80
CA PHE A 438 -5.96 -6.19 -6.19
C PHE A 438 -5.97 -5.37 -7.48
N LEU A 439 -6.61 -5.85 -8.56
CA LEU A 439 -6.68 -5.15 -9.84
C LEU A 439 -7.23 -3.72 -9.69
N ASN A 440 -8.29 -3.54 -8.88
CA ASN A 440 -8.85 -2.23 -8.58
C ASN A 440 -7.91 -1.32 -7.76
N LYS A 441 -7.08 -1.89 -6.87
CA LYS A 441 -6.11 -1.12 -6.09
C LYS A 441 -4.88 -0.76 -6.92
N ILE A 442 -4.45 -1.65 -7.82
CA ILE A 442 -3.38 -1.39 -8.78
C ILE A 442 -3.73 -0.22 -9.69
N GLU A 443 -4.95 -0.15 -10.22
CA GLU A 443 -5.39 1.01 -11.02
C GLU A 443 -5.13 2.34 -10.29
N LYS A 444 -5.42 2.40 -8.98
CA LYS A 444 -5.14 3.59 -8.15
C LYS A 444 -3.64 3.84 -7.98
N ILE A 445 -2.85 2.80 -7.75
CA ILE A 445 -1.38 2.92 -7.63
C ILE A 445 -0.78 3.42 -8.94
N SER A 446 -1.23 2.91 -10.07
CA SER A 446 -0.81 3.35 -11.41
C SER A 446 -1.14 4.82 -11.64
N ILE A 447 -2.32 5.30 -11.23
CA ILE A 447 -2.67 6.73 -11.29
C ILE A 447 -1.71 7.57 -10.45
N LEU A 448 -1.40 7.14 -9.22
CA LEU A 448 -0.43 7.85 -8.37
C LEU A 448 0.97 7.86 -8.97
N ASN A 449 1.42 6.74 -9.54
CA ASN A 449 2.72 6.64 -10.19
C ASN A 449 2.79 7.52 -11.45
N HIS A 450 1.71 7.57 -12.23
CA HIS A 450 1.59 8.46 -13.39
C HIS A 450 1.65 9.94 -12.97
N PHE A 451 0.97 10.33 -11.89
CA PHE A 451 1.08 11.69 -11.37
C PHE A 451 2.49 12.05 -10.91
N LYS A 452 3.20 11.09 -10.30
CA LYS A 452 4.60 11.27 -9.87
C LYS A 452 5.58 11.32 -11.05
N SER A 453 5.36 10.51 -12.09
CA SER A 453 6.27 10.46 -13.25
C SER A 453 6.09 11.63 -14.21
N THR A 454 4.92 12.27 -14.20
CA THR A 454 4.63 13.47 -15.01
C THR A 454 5.01 14.77 -14.31
N GLU A 455 5.38 14.72 -13.03
CA GLU A 455 5.86 15.87 -12.28
C GLU A 455 7.36 16.05 -12.44
N GLY A 456 7.75 16.82 -13.45
CA GLY A 456 9.09 17.37 -13.60
C GLY A 456 9.21 18.80 -13.05
N ASP A 457 10.42 19.35 -13.10
CA ASP A 457 10.74 20.70 -12.59
C ASP A 457 9.96 21.84 -13.28
N ASN A 458 9.30 21.58 -14.41
CA ASN A 458 8.61 22.57 -15.25
C ASN A 458 7.09 22.67 -15.01
N VAL A 459 6.53 22.04 -13.98
CA VAL A 459 5.08 22.13 -13.68
C VAL A 459 4.79 23.31 -12.75
N GLU A 460 3.81 24.15 -13.08
CA GLU A 460 3.45 25.36 -12.30
C GLU A 460 3.10 25.08 -10.83
N CYS A 461 2.60 23.87 -10.52
CA CYS A 461 2.23 23.42 -9.17
C CYS A 461 2.42 21.89 -9.02
N PRO A 462 3.62 21.39 -8.67
CA PRO A 462 3.85 19.96 -8.47
C PRO A 462 3.22 19.46 -7.16
N LEU A 463 2.61 18.26 -7.18
CA LEU A 463 2.10 17.57 -5.99
C LEU A 463 3.25 16.96 -5.19
N LYS A 464 3.50 17.54 -4.02
CA LYS A 464 4.46 16.95 -3.07
C LYS A 464 3.81 15.77 -2.34
N PHE A 465 4.27 14.56 -2.64
CA PHE A 465 3.86 13.37 -1.91
C PHE A 465 4.64 13.25 -0.58
N PRO A 466 3.98 12.81 0.51
CA PRO A 466 4.66 12.60 1.77
C PRO A 466 5.71 11.49 1.64
N ILE A 467 6.95 11.80 2.03
CA ILE A 467 8.06 10.85 2.08
C ILE A 467 8.17 10.35 3.52
N HIS A 468 8.20 9.04 3.70
CA HIS A 468 8.40 8.44 5.02
C HIS A 468 9.74 8.90 5.60
N HIS A 469 9.75 9.35 6.87
CA HIS A 469 10.95 9.93 7.52
C HIS A 469 12.19 9.02 7.47
N LYS A 470 12.01 7.69 7.49
CA LYS A 470 13.09 6.70 7.32
C LYS A 470 13.76 6.71 5.93
N ASN A 471 13.07 7.17 4.88
CA ASN A 471 13.60 7.20 3.51
C ASN A 471 14.32 8.52 3.18
N LYS A 472 14.18 9.56 4.02
CA LYS A 472 14.79 10.88 3.85
C LYS A 472 16.33 10.84 3.82
N HIS A 473 16.93 9.79 4.40
CA HIS A 473 18.38 9.58 4.42
C HIS A 473 18.90 8.65 3.30
N LYS A 474 18.03 7.87 2.63
CA LYS A 474 18.45 6.93 1.58
C LYS A 474 18.67 7.60 0.22
N GLU A 475 18.02 8.73 -0.06
CA GLU A 475 18.20 9.47 -1.32
C GLU A 475 19.61 10.07 -1.47
N LYS A 476 20.41 10.16 -0.40
CA LYS A 476 21.83 10.55 -0.48
C LYS A 476 22.79 9.40 -0.78
N ILE A 477 22.32 8.14 -0.76
CA ILE A 477 23.16 6.93 -0.83
C ILE A 477 22.71 6.03 -1.99
N SER A 478 22.17 6.59 -3.07
CA SER A 478 22.32 5.94 -4.38
C SER A 478 23.71 6.32 -4.90
N SER A 479 24.74 5.74 -4.28
CA SER A 479 26.10 5.78 -4.84
C SER A 479 25.99 5.20 -6.24
N ILE A 480 26.15 6.07 -7.22
CA ILE A 480 26.38 5.72 -8.61
C ILE A 480 27.43 4.61 -8.58
N ILE A 481 27.04 3.38 -8.95
CA ILE A 481 27.98 2.33 -9.28
C ILE A 481 28.61 2.80 -10.61
N SER A 482 29.54 3.74 -10.50
CA SER A 482 30.45 4.01 -11.59
C SER A 482 31.37 2.82 -11.59
N LEU A 483 31.26 1.94 -12.59
CA LEU A 483 32.50 1.35 -13.09
C LEU A 483 33.42 2.54 -13.31
N SER A 484 34.52 2.60 -12.58
CA SER A 484 35.61 3.51 -12.89
C SER A 484 36.02 3.20 -14.33
N SER A 485 35.49 4.01 -15.24
CA SER A 485 35.31 3.72 -16.66
C SER A 485 36.61 3.85 -17.45
N SER A 486 37.72 3.29 -16.95
CA SER A 486 39.00 3.39 -17.64
C SER A 486 39.97 2.21 -17.46
N SER A 487 39.63 1.11 -16.76
CA SER A 487 40.59 -0.01 -16.68
C SER A 487 40.05 -1.45 -16.63
N THR A 488 38.74 -1.69 -16.51
CA THR A 488 38.25 -3.08 -16.42
C THR A 488 38.11 -3.70 -17.82
N THR A 489 38.85 -4.79 -18.05
CA THR A 489 38.84 -5.55 -19.30
C THR A 489 38.17 -6.91 -19.12
N ILE A 490 37.82 -7.58 -20.22
CA ILE A 490 37.34 -8.98 -20.20
C ILE A 490 38.35 -9.89 -19.49
N ASN A 491 39.65 -9.63 -19.66
CA ASN A 491 40.73 -10.35 -18.99
C ASN A 491 40.64 -10.24 -17.45
N ASP A 492 40.09 -9.14 -16.91
CA ASP A 492 39.93 -9.00 -15.46
C ASP A 492 38.73 -9.82 -14.94
N ILE A 493 37.69 -9.99 -15.75
CA ILE A 493 36.60 -10.94 -15.47
C ILE A 493 37.13 -12.37 -15.44
N GLU A 494 37.93 -12.76 -16.45
CA GLU A 494 38.54 -14.09 -16.50
C GLU A 494 39.41 -14.35 -15.27
N LYS A 495 40.26 -13.39 -14.87
CA LYS A 495 41.05 -13.49 -13.63
C LYS A 495 40.18 -13.68 -12.38
N ILE A 496 39.04 -12.97 -12.28
CA ILE A 496 38.10 -13.14 -11.17
C ILE A 496 37.53 -14.56 -11.15
N ILE A 497 37.12 -15.08 -12.30
CA ILE A 497 36.56 -16.45 -12.42
C ILE A 497 37.63 -17.50 -12.08
N ILE A 498 38.86 -17.35 -12.57
CA ILE A 498 39.98 -18.25 -12.26
C ILE A 498 40.30 -18.21 -10.76
N LYS A 499 40.33 -17.01 -10.16
CA LYS A 499 40.55 -16.86 -8.72
C LYS A 499 39.42 -17.53 -7.92
N ALA A 500 38.17 -17.38 -8.36
CA ALA A 500 37.02 -18.03 -7.74
C ALA A 500 37.11 -19.56 -7.82
N TYR A 501 37.57 -20.10 -8.94
CA TYR A 501 37.84 -21.52 -9.09
C TYR A 501 38.86 -22.04 -8.07
N HIS A 502 40.01 -21.37 -7.94
CA HIS A 502 41.05 -21.79 -6.98
C HIS A 502 40.60 -21.70 -5.52
N GLU A 503 39.77 -20.71 -5.15
CA GLU A 503 39.19 -20.68 -3.80
C GLU A 503 38.14 -21.78 -3.60
N ALA A 504 37.30 -22.08 -4.59
CA ALA A 504 36.39 -23.22 -4.52
C ALA A 504 37.17 -24.54 -4.36
N GLU A 505 38.26 -24.71 -5.11
CA GLU A 505 39.18 -25.84 -4.98
C GLU A 505 39.77 -25.92 -3.57
N LYS A 506 40.22 -24.80 -2.99
CA LYS A 506 40.74 -24.75 -1.62
C LYS A 506 39.68 -25.12 -0.57
N ILE A 507 38.45 -24.63 -0.72
CA ILE A 507 37.31 -24.98 0.13
C ILE A 507 37.04 -26.49 0.03
N MET A 508 36.99 -27.03 -1.19
CA MET A 508 36.74 -28.45 -1.46
C MET A 508 37.89 -29.35 -0.96
N ASN A 509 39.14 -28.91 -1.06
CA ASN A 509 40.30 -29.57 -0.47
C ASN A 509 40.20 -29.62 1.06
N SER A 510 39.73 -28.53 1.69
CA SER A 510 39.61 -28.47 3.15
C SER A 510 38.59 -29.46 3.73
N ILE A 511 37.66 -29.94 2.90
CA ILE A 511 36.69 -30.97 3.24
C ILE A 511 37.03 -32.34 2.60
N HIS A 512 38.28 -32.54 2.16
CA HIS A 512 38.81 -33.77 1.56
C HIS A 512 38.15 -34.25 0.26
N LEU A 513 37.39 -33.38 -0.43
CA LEU A 513 36.61 -33.73 -1.62
C LEU A 513 37.50 -33.99 -2.85
N LEU A 514 38.56 -33.21 -2.99
CA LEU A 514 39.47 -33.24 -4.14
C LEU A 514 40.41 -34.44 -4.15
N GLN A 515 40.67 -35.04 -2.99
CA GLN A 515 41.44 -36.28 -2.93
C GLN A 515 40.68 -37.41 -3.63
N ILE A 516 39.37 -37.49 -3.39
CA ILE A 516 38.46 -38.44 -4.05
C ILE A 516 38.38 -38.16 -5.56
N LEU A 517 38.33 -36.90 -5.98
CA LEU A 517 38.28 -36.56 -7.42
C LEU A 517 39.58 -36.92 -8.16
N LYS A 518 40.75 -36.72 -7.53
CA LYS A 518 42.05 -37.09 -8.08
C LYS A 518 42.28 -38.59 -8.14
N GLU A 519 41.74 -39.33 -7.18
CA GLU A 519 41.76 -40.80 -7.19
C GLU A 519 40.95 -41.39 -8.37
N ASN A 520 40.08 -40.59 -9.00
CA ASN A 520 39.19 -41.01 -10.09
C ASN A 520 39.43 -40.30 -11.44
N ASP A 521 40.56 -39.60 -11.65
CA ASP A 521 40.93 -38.92 -12.92
C ASP A 521 39.94 -37.82 -13.42
N LEU A 522 39.22 -37.18 -12.50
CA LEU A 522 38.19 -36.16 -12.78
C LEU A 522 38.59 -34.73 -12.38
N ASP A 523 39.88 -34.47 -12.14
CA ASP A 523 40.42 -33.17 -11.75
C ASP A 523 40.54 -32.14 -12.90
N ASP A 524 40.20 -32.53 -14.13
CA ASP A 524 40.24 -31.67 -15.31
C ASP A 524 38.96 -30.82 -15.47
N ILE A 525 39.14 -29.50 -15.44
CA ILE A 525 38.10 -28.48 -15.67
C ILE A 525 37.36 -28.69 -17.00
N GLN A 526 38.05 -29.13 -18.06
CA GLN A 526 37.40 -29.39 -19.34
C GLN A 526 36.47 -30.60 -19.26
N LYS A 527 36.85 -31.66 -18.56
CA LYS A 527 35.98 -32.82 -18.32
C LYS A 527 34.78 -32.42 -17.43
N LEU A 528 35.02 -31.63 -16.39
CA LEU A 528 33.99 -31.10 -15.48
C LEU A 528 32.93 -30.28 -16.24
N ASN A 529 33.38 -29.36 -17.10
CA ASN A 529 32.50 -28.52 -17.91
C ASN A 529 31.76 -29.34 -18.97
N SER A 530 32.45 -30.22 -19.69
CA SER A 530 31.85 -31.09 -20.70
C SER A 530 30.76 -31.97 -20.11
N TYR A 531 31.00 -32.48 -18.90
CA TYR A 531 30.05 -33.31 -18.16
C TYR A 531 28.78 -32.56 -17.74
N VAL A 532 28.94 -31.37 -17.15
CA VAL A 532 27.80 -30.52 -16.75
C VAL A 532 26.98 -30.11 -17.98
N PHE A 533 27.63 -29.71 -19.08
CA PHE A 533 26.93 -29.39 -20.32
C PHE A 533 26.19 -30.60 -20.90
N HIS A 534 26.79 -31.79 -20.87
CA HIS A 534 26.12 -33.01 -21.31
C HIS A 534 24.91 -33.38 -20.43
N GLN A 535 24.97 -33.16 -19.11
CA GLN A 535 23.82 -33.32 -18.19
C GLN A 535 22.71 -32.29 -18.43
N LEU A 536 23.08 -31.05 -18.77
CA LEU A 536 22.13 -29.99 -19.12
C LEU A 536 21.42 -30.30 -20.43
N ASP A 537 22.16 -30.72 -21.45
CA ASP A 537 21.64 -30.93 -22.81
C ASP A 537 20.80 -32.21 -22.92
N SER A 538 21.25 -33.31 -22.29
CA SER A 538 20.54 -34.60 -22.30
C SER A 538 19.23 -34.61 -21.49
N LYS A 539 19.03 -33.66 -20.57
CA LYS A 539 17.81 -33.51 -19.75
C LYS A 539 17.09 -32.16 -19.99
N SER A 540 17.44 -31.42 -21.04
CA SER A 540 16.85 -30.11 -21.39
C SER A 540 15.40 -30.19 -21.89
N LYS A 541 14.86 -31.40 -22.11
CA LYS A 541 13.41 -31.63 -22.00
C LYS A 541 13.00 -31.55 -20.53
N VAL A 542 13.09 -30.35 -19.95
CA VAL A 542 12.26 -30.02 -18.81
C VAL A 542 10.86 -29.89 -19.38
N ASP A 543 10.17 -31.02 -19.47
CA ASP A 543 8.74 -31.02 -19.71
C ASP A 543 8.08 -30.55 -18.42
N TYR A 544 7.67 -29.28 -18.40
CA TYR A 544 6.93 -28.68 -17.29
C TYR A 544 5.53 -29.32 -17.09
N CYS A 545 5.20 -30.38 -17.83
CA CYS A 545 3.91 -31.09 -17.75
C CYS A 545 3.89 -32.29 -16.79
N TYR A 546 4.96 -32.61 -16.04
CA TYR A 546 5.01 -33.83 -15.22
C TYR A 546 5.29 -33.59 -13.74
N PHE A 547 4.36 -32.93 -13.05
CA PHE A 547 4.16 -33.13 -11.61
C PHE A 547 2.84 -33.87 -11.44
N ASN A 548 2.88 -35.20 -11.54
CA ASN A 548 1.76 -36.06 -11.13
C ASN A 548 1.84 -36.33 -9.63
N GLU A 549 0.65 -36.33 -9.03
CA GLU A 549 0.24 -36.34 -7.62
C GLU A 549 0.67 -37.53 -6.72
N ILE A 550 1.83 -38.19 -6.92
CA ILE A 550 2.07 -39.49 -6.23
C ILE A 550 3.00 -39.47 -5.00
N ASP A 551 3.86 -38.49 -4.74
CA ASP A 551 4.75 -38.53 -3.56
C ASP A 551 4.43 -37.45 -2.50
N LEU A 552 3.17 -37.41 -2.05
CA LEU A 552 2.76 -36.75 -0.80
C LEU A 552 2.71 -37.78 0.36
N GLN A 553 3.84 -38.38 0.67
CA GLN A 553 4.05 -39.01 1.98
C GLN A 553 5.55 -39.07 2.29
N ASP A 554 5.87 -38.77 3.54
CA ASP A 554 7.20 -38.78 4.19
C ASP A 554 8.05 -37.50 4.06
N SER A 555 7.75 -36.52 4.93
CA SER A 555 8.57 -36.28 6.13
C SER A 555 7.99 -35.09 6.92
N ALA A 556 7.15 -35.42 7.91
CA ALA A 556 6.94 -34.58 9.09
C ALA A 556 8.19 -34.68 10.00
N ASP A 557 8.33 -33.67 10.87
CA ASP A 557 9.39 -33.47 11.89
C ASP A 557 10.71 -32.88 11.31
N ASP A 558 11.23 -31.74 11.73
CA ASP A 558 11.41 -31.24 13.10
C ASP A 558 11.13 -29.73 13.26
N THR A 559 10.17 -29.39 14.14
CA THR A 559 10.18 -28.13 14.87
C THR A 559 10.29 -28.44 16.36
N ASN A 560 11.53 -28.56 16.86
CA ASN A 560 11.84 -28.54 18.27
C ASN A 560 12.92 -27.50 18.56
N ASN A 561 12.48 -26.34 19.06
CA ASN A 561 13.22 -25.58 20.07
C ASN A 561 12.32 -24.50 20.68
N ILE A 562 11.66 -24.85 21.79
CA ILE A 562 11.23 -23.92 22.82
C ILE A 562 11.91 -24.39 24.11
N GLN A 563 12.76 -23.55 24.70
CA GLN A 563 13.02 -23.51 26.14
C GLN A 563 12.13 -22.39 26.69
N ASN A 564 11.07 -22.75 27.42
CA ASN A 564 11.00 -22.90 28.87
C ASN A 564 10.83 -21.56 29.59
N ASP A 565 9.60 -21.31 30.04
CA ASP A 565 9.33 -21.02 31.46
C ASP A 565 7.88 -21.44 31.83
N THR A 566 7.77 -22.72 32.19
CA THR A 566 7.29 -23.27 33.47
C THR A 566 5.96 -22.76 34.09
N GLU A 567 4.97 -23.66 34.01
CA GLU A 567 4.04 -24.15 35.06
C GLU A 567 3.08 -23.19 35.79
N ASN A 568 1.76 -23.40 35.62
CA ASN A 568 1.07 -24.40 36.43
C ASN A 568 -0.42 -24.67 36.07
N SER A 569 -0.77 -25.94 36.30
CA SER A 569 -2.06 -26.59 36.56
C SER A 569 -3.13 -26.74 35.46
N GLU A 570 -3.27 -28.00 35.08
CA GLU A 570 -4.39 -28.69 34.43
C GLU A 570 -5.72 -28.51 35.17
N THR A 571 -6.82 -28.42 34.42
CA THR A 571 -8.03 -29.21 34.68
C THR A 571 -8.83 -29.36 33.38
N ASP A 572 -9.40 -30.53 33.25
CA ASP A 572 -9.91 -31.15 32.03
C ASP A 572 -11.42 -30.90 31.88
N VAL A 573 -11.89 -30.94 30.62
CA VAL A 573 -13.29 -31.08 30.15
C VAL A 573 -14.25 -29.88 30.33
N GLN A 574 -14.61 -29.20 29.22
CA GLN A 574 -15.97 -29.23 28.62
C GLN A 574 -16.06 -28.29 27.40
N VAL A 575 -16.72 -28.82 26.36
CA VAL A 575 -17.12 -28.14 25.12
C VAL A 575 -18.15 -27.07 25.45
N GLU A 576 -17.81 -25.79 25.26
CA GLU A 576 -18.80 -24.70 25.29
C GLU A 576 -18.34 -23.48 24.46
N GLY A 577 -19.24 -22.99 23.61
CA GLY A 577 -19.46 -21.55 23.40
C GLY A 577 -18.52 -20.79 22.46
N TYR A 578 -18.95 -20.64 21.21
CA TYR A 578 -18.63 -19.48 20.37
C TYR A 578 -18.91 -18.16 21.13
N TYR A 579 -17.97 -17.22 21.11
CA TYR A 579 -18.26 -15.79 21.28
C TYR A 579 -17.58 -15.00 20.16
N SER A 580 -18.36 -14.78 19.10
CA SER A 580 -18.25 -13.60 18.27
C SER A 580 -19.12 -12.52 18.90
N ASP A 581 -18.52 -11.41 19.32
CA ASP A 581 -19.25 -10.18 19.65
C ASP A 581 -19.79 -9.56 18.34
N ASP A 582 -20.84 -10.17 17.82
CA ASP A 582 -21.92 -9.51 17.09
C ASP A 582 -23.05 -9.37 18.13
N ASP A 583 -23.14 -8.20 18.78
CA ASP A 583 -24.26 -7.90 19.67
C ASP A 583 -25.55 -7.80 18.85
N ASN A 584 -26.30 -8.91 18.93
CA ASN A 584 -27.68 -9.05 18.53
C ASN A 584 -28.57 -8.22 19.47
N PRO A 585 -29.64 -7.61 18.96
CA PRO A 585 -30.92 -8.06 19.50
C PRO A 585 -31.92 -8.37 18.38
N ASP A 586 -32.63 -9.47 18.63
CA ASP A 586 -33.80 -9.99 17.92
C ASP A 586 -33.55 -10.88 16.69
N ASP A 587 -33.24 -12.11 17.09
CA ASP A 587 -33.44 -13.40 16.47
C ASP A 587 -34.65 -13.48 15.50
N TYR A 588 -34.37 -13.65 14.20
CA TYR A 588 -35.23 -14.35 13.26
C TYR A 588 -34.35 -15.14 12.28
N HIS A 589 -33.94 -16.33 12.70
CA HIS A 589 -33.37 -17.34 11.81
C HIS A 589 -34.43 -17.85 10.80
N PHE A 590 -34.24 -17.56 9.52
CA PHE A 590 -34.76 -18.38 8.43
C PHE A 590 -33.60 -19.10 7.74
N ILE A 591 -33.38 -20.35 8.15
CA ILE A 591 -32.58 -21.31 7.39
C ILE A 591 -33.53 -21.95 6.37
N THR A 592 -33.29 -21.72 5.07
CA THR A 592 -33.94 -22.47 3.99
C THR A 592 -32.89 -23.18 3.15
N SER A 593 -33.11 -24.47 2.93
CA SER A 593 -32.32 -25.32 2.04
C SER A 593 -32.53 -24.96 0.56
N LYS A 594 -31.60 -25.42 -0.27
CA LYS A 594 -30.93 -24.65 -1.34
C LYS A 594 -31.45 -24.91 -2.76
N GLU A 595 -32.74 -25.20 -2.93
CA GLU A 595 -33.32 -25.47 -4.26
C GLU A 595 -34.13 -24.32 -4.84
N THR A 596 -34.40 -23.28 -4.05
CA THR A 596 -35.23 -22.15 -4.49
C THR A 596 -34.47 -20.85 -4.36
N PHE A 597 -34.57 -19.97 -5.37
CA PHE A 597 -33.99 -18.62 -5.34
C PHE A 597 -34.68 -17.67 -4.32
N GLN A 598 -35.26 -18.21 -3.24
CA GLN A 598 -35.97 -17.45 -2.22
C GLN A 598 -35.02 -16.47 -1.52
N GLY A 599 -35.45 -15.20 -1.43
CA GLY A 599 -34.67 -14.10 -0.84
C GLY A 599 -33.72 -13.37 -1.80
N MET A 600 -33.58 -13.81 -3.06
CA MET A 600 -32.69 -13.16 -4.03
C MET A 600 -33.40 -12.09 -4.88
N LYS A 601 -32.69 -10.99 -5.17
CA LYS A 601 -33.18 -10.00 -6.14
C LYS A 601 -33.10 -10.56 -7.55
N ILE A 602 -34.25 -10.97 -8.06
CA ILE A 602 -34.47 -11.43 -9.43
C ILE A 602 -35.42 -10.44 -10.10
N PHE A 603 -35.16 -10.15 -11.37
CA PHE A 603 -35.90 -9.15 -12.12
C PHE A 603 -36.76 -9.79 -13.21
N ASP A 604 -37.98 -9.28 -13.41
CA ASP A 604 -38.86 -9.67 -14.52
C ASP A 604 -38.44 -9.00 -15.84
N LYS A 605 -37.91 -7.79 -15.75
CA LYS A 605 -37.45 -6.98 -16.88
C LYS A 605 -36.16 -6.28 -16.50
N ILE A 606 -35.26 -6.14 -17.46
CA ILE A 606 -33.99 -5.43 -17.31
C ILE A 606 -33.84 -4.41 -18.42
N ASP A 607 -33.03 -3.40 -18.16
CA ASP A 607 -32.59 -2.43 -19.17
C ASP A 607 -31.83 -3.18 -20.29
N PRO A 608 -32.25 -3.07 -21.56
CA PRO A 608 -31.60 -3.73 -22.69
C PRO A 608 -30.10 -3.39 -22.79
N THR A 609 -29.71 -2.18 -22.38
CA THR A 609 -28.31 -1.71 -22.42
C THR A 609 -27.40 -2.46 -21.44
N LYS A 610 -27.98 -3.11 -20.42
CA LYS A 610 -27.26 -3.84 -19.37
C LYS A 610 -27.46 -5.34 -19.44
N LYS A 611 -27.99 -5.86 -20.56
CA LYS A 611 -28.32 -7.28 -20.73
C LYS A 611 -27.18 -8.23 -20.35
N ASN A 612 -25.95 -7.87 -20.71
CA ASN A 612 -24.76 -8.69 -20.45
C ASN A 612 -24.45 -8.88 -18.96
N ASN A 613 -24.95 -7.99 -18.08
CA ASN A 613 -24.75 -8.10 -16.63
C ASN A 613 -25.70 -9.10 -15.95
N TYR A 614 -26.59 -9.74 -16.70
CA TYR A 614 -27.61 -10.64 -16.17
C TYR A 614 -27.57 -12.00 -16.87
N PHE A 615 -27.81 -13.04 -16.10
CA PHE A 615 -28.19 -14.35 -16.59
C PHE A 615 -29.70 -14.40 -16.82
N HIS A 616 -30.10 -15.09 -17.88
CA HIS A 616 -31.49 -15.47 -18.10
C HIS A 616 -31.72 -16.83 -17.46
N ILE A 617 -32.59 -16.89 -16.46
CA ILE A 617 -32.89 -18.09 -15.67
C ILE A 617 -34.38 -18.40 -15.68
N MET A 618 -34.73 -19.67 -15.47
CA MET A 618 -36.12 -20.10 -15.32
C MET A 618 -36.41 -20.33 -13.84
N VAL A 619 -37.40 -19.62 -13.29
CA VAL A 619 -37.87 -19.82 -11.91
C VAL A 619 -39.36 -20.07 -11.96
N ASN A 620 -39.80 -21.25 -11.51
CA ASN A 620 -41.20 -21.68 -11.57
C ASN A 620 -41.81 -21.54 -12.99
N ASN A 621 -41.07 -22.01 -14.01
CA ASN A 621 -41.42 -21.90 -15.43
C ASN A 621 -41.62 -20.47 -15.97
N LYS A 622 -41.18 -19.44 -15.24
CA LYS A 622 -41.20 -18.05 -15.71
C LYS A 622 -39.78 -17.57 -16.01
N PRO A 623 -39.56 -16.88 -17.15
CA PRO A 623 -38.27 -16.29 -17.46
C PRO A 623 -37.99 -15.13 -16.50
N LYS A 624 -36.77 -15.10 -15.99
CA LYS A 624 -36.32 -14.17 -14.96
C LYS A 624 -34.86 -13.81 -15.19
N TYR A 625 -34.42 -12.67 -14.64
CA TYR A 625 -33.06 -12.17 -14.79
C TYR A 625 -32.33 -12.10 -13.44
N LEU A 626 -31.16 -12.73 -13.36
CA LEU A 626 -30.30 -12.72 -12.18
C LEU A 626 -28.99 -12.00 -12.50
N HIS A 627 -28.62 -11.00 -11.70
CA HIS A 627 -27.36 -10.28 -11.92
C HIS A 627 -26.15 -11.20 -11.70
N LYS A 628 -25.17 -11.17 -12.61
CA LYS A 628 -23.98 -12.05 -12.59
C LYS A 628 -23.16 -11.93 -11.31
N GLN A 629 -22.97 -10.71 -10.80
CA GLN A 629 -22.35 -10.48 -9.49
C GLN A 629 -23.10 -11.15 -8.32
N THR A 630 -24.42 -11.22 -8.39
CA THR A 630 -25.24 -11.90 -7.36
C THR A 630 -25.07 -13.41 -7.48
N ALA A 631 -25.03 -13.94 -8.71
CA ALA A 631 -24.74 -15.35 -8.97
C ALA A 631 -23.37 -15.79 -8.44
N ALA A 632 -22.29 -15.02 -8.72
CA ALA A 632 -20.96 -15.31 -8.19
C ALA A 632 -20.93 -15.34 -6.65
N ARG A 633 -21.64 -14.41 -5.99
CA ARG A 633 -21.75 -14.40 -4.52
C ARG A 633 -22.49 -15.62 -3.98
N LEU A 634 -23.61 -16.00 -4.62
CA LEU A 634 -24.39 -17.18 -4.25
C LEU A 634 -23.52 -18.44 -4.22
N LEU A 635 -22.69 -18.62 -5.25
CA LEU A 635 -21.82 -19.79 -5.39
C LEU A 635 -20.57 -19.72 -4.48
N THR A 636 -20.20 -18.54 -3.98
CA THR A 636 -18.98 -18.36 -3.16
C THR A 636 -19.20 -18.63 -1.67
N SER A 637 -20.27 -18.09 -1.06
CA SER A 637 -20.37 -18.01 0.41
C SER A 637 -21.34 -19.01 1.05
N ASN A 638 -22.18 -19.71 0.27
CA ASN A 638 -23.31 -20.50 0.79
C ASN A 638 -24.22 -19.77 1.81
N LYS A 639 -24.06 -18.43 1.94
CA LYS A 639 -24.73 -17.56 2.91
C LYS A 639 -25.19 -16.31 2.18
N ASN A 640 -26.41 -15.85 2.51
CA ASN A 640 -26.95 -14.58 2.05
C ASN A 640 -26.25 -13.44 2.79
N CYS A 641 -25.32 -12.75 2.12
CA CYS A 641 -24.66 -11.57 2.69
C CYS A 641 -25.13 -10.29 1.98
N LEU A 642 -25.48 -9.28 2.76
CA LEU A 642 -25.67 -7.92 2.27
C LEU A 642 -24.29 -7.32 1.94
N SER A 643 -24.19 -6.49 0.90
CA SER A 643 -22.98 -5.68 0.69
C SER A 643 -22.79 -4.73 1.87
N SER A 644 -21.54 -4.38 2.21
CA SER A 644 -21.22 -3.47 3.33
C SER A 644 -22.09 -2.21 3.36
N ASP A 645 -22.19 -1.49 2.25
CA ASP A 645 -23.04 -0.29 2.12
C ASP A 645 -24.54 -0.56 2.38
N ARG A 646 -25.03 -1.76 2.06
CA ARG A 646 -26.42 -2.16 2.37
C ARG A 646 -26.58 -2.60 3.81
N LEU A 647 -25.59 -3.27 4.38
CA LEU A 647 -25.58 -3.62 5.80
C LEU A 647 -25.64 -2.33 6.64
N THR A 648 -24.84 -1.33 6.29
CA THR A 648 -24.84 -0.01 6.97
C THR A 648 -26.20 0.69 6.85
N ARG A 649 -26.82 0.67 5.67
CA ARG A 649 -28.17 1.26 5.50
C ARG A 649 -29.24 0.49 6.26
N VAL A 650 -29.21 -0.84 6.26
CA VAL A 650 -30.16 -1.66 7.03
C VAL A 650 -29.98 -1.44 8.53
N GLN A 651 -28.75 -1.36 9.02
CA GLN A 651 -28.43 -1.00 10.40
C GLN A 651 -28.91 0.41 10.76
N GLN A 652 -28.76 1.39 9.86
CA GLN A 652 -29.28 2.75 10.04
C GLN A 652 -30.81 2.80 10.04
N THR A 653 -31.47 1.98 9.22
CA THR A 653 -32.93 1.93 9.14
C THR A 653 -33.54 1.21 10.36
N ASN A 654 -32.85 0.20 10.90
CA ASN A 654 -33.26 -0.50 12.11
C ASN A 654 -33.01 0.32 13.38
N LYS A 655 -32.04 1.24 13.40
CA LYS A 655 -31.85 2.19 14.52
C LYS A 655 -32.87 3.34 14.54
N GLN A 656 -33.68 3.49 13.48
CA GLN A 656 -34.73 4.52 13.37
C GLN A 656 -36.14 3.97 13.63
N LYS A 657 -36.29 2.66 13.81
CA LYS A 657 -37.47 2.01 14.39
C LYS A 657 -37.19 1.75 15.86
#